data_AF-A0AAU3W2U8-F1
#
_entry.id   AF-A0AAU3W2U8-F1
#
_cell.length_a   1.000
_cell.length_b   1.000
_cell.length_c   1.000
_cell.angle_alpha   90.00
_cell.angle_beta   90.00
_cell.angle_gamma   90.00
#
_symmetry.space_group_name_H-M   'P 1'
#
loop_
_entity.id
_entity.type
_entity.pdbx_description
1 polymer ?
#
loop_
_entity_poly.entity_id
_entity_poly.type
_entity_poly.pdbx_seq_one_letter_code
_entity_poly.pdbx_strand_id
1 'polypeptide(L)'
;MTDEQRTVEQHLWRLFDSLRGRFSFNELADTLLWNAVDWRTRTTGLPVPEIDVLQRVAQRVRNLNPALDPTLEGEQGVLHTYTPAQIRYYARALLRPVHHHDEFPTSASLVKVATATLTAYERGSRMDGMHLYDPACGSATLALDVAKTLADQAGTPVSIAGQDVNSSTVQRARAHAFLVGADAAFSLSNSLEKDAFPGRQFDYTVAEIPYNMSWRDSLAHCAAEAARPDGRFPAGLPQPNNASLLFAQILLSKLRDPADGGGRGIMFTATGPLRDTGGSAIRTWLLDQDLLDAVVALPEGLSANTGIRLFALIFSNDKPKVRWHKVQFIDLRGFYEDAHSRRLERRVISEAALDELSRSLKQPKPTTYSRTASVRDLSFRQVSVIHHTTAATGKPGQRHVPPLTMLAPVTASTEAWRNARYVTTPPDARDVANSQLTMFDVDRVFRTDRPPRALRDLTQHGWKTARLTELTEHICYIPSAKAADRPAMLSSVTGEPALILPIEPHLDAVTGDPGEVAPDNRILVLQTRDTHVDAEYLAGWLNSALGRRLRSAATGSGSGSYVSPRAVNLTQAWRMADNLLIALPDLPVQRDMARTERALAAARRHLVDSHRELWNDPKRRSDIYREASRLIPSADLDEWAASLPFPMASALWAYESKGDSNLHARHAQMFHFWDATIEFHAAVVLSALLQDRSGLEQELPALAAQFSKVGLSSERATLGVWHIVLQRLTKRYRTALTGTDTDEQARVRTAFADAPPDFLDTLLSTDVTNLLGEVIHLRNTWSGHSGATGEDSLKEQIGILTSHVHTLRNLIGAGWLDFPLIRAGGARIRNGVFHHDVDLAMGPNAPFRQKRVPSNVALEEDGLYLLSREGGSALPLAPLVELQPAAFGSNSDCYYYNRMQTEGIRFVAYHEAAESEMIKEATPTAALVAALASGVPASQ
;
A
#
# COMPACT_ATOMS: atom_id res chain seq x y z
N MET A 1 32.56 -1.17 12.96
CA MET A 1 33.94 -0.65 13.00
C MET A 1 34.64 -1.43 14.09
N THR A 2 35.78 -2.06 13.78
CA THR A 2 36.55 -2.84 14.75
C THR A 2 37.27 -1.91 15.74
N ASP A 3 37.75 -2.43 16.87
CA ASP A 3 38.48 -1.60 17.85
C ASP A 3 39.80 -1.06 17.27
N GLU A 4 40.48 -1.84 16.42
CA GLU A 4 41.67 -1.40 15.68
C GLU A 4 41.38 -0.17 14.80
N GLN A 5 40.28 -0.20 14.04
CA GLN A 5 39.84 0.91 13.19
C GLN A 5 39.46 2.14 14.02
N ARG A 6 38.82 1.93 15.19
CA ARG A 6 38.44 3.01 16.09
C ARG A 6 39.65 3.77 16.62
N THR A 7 40.72 3.07 16.96
CA THR A 7 41.98 3.68 17.40
C THR A 7 42.54 4.62 16.34
N VAL A 8 42.57 4.18 15.08
CA VAL A 8 43.08 4.99 13.97
C VAL A 8 42.18 6.19 13.67
N GLU A 9 40.85 6.00 13.63
CA GLU A 9 39.89 7.11 13.47
C GLU A 9 40.02 8.16 14.58
N GLN A 10 40.14 7.74 15.84
CA GLN A 10 40.29 8.66 16.96
C GLN A 10 41.60 9.46 16.87
N HIS A 11 42.69 8.81 16.47
CA HIS A 11 43.96 9.49 16.25
C HIS A 11 43.86 10.52 15.12
N LEU A 12 43.41 10.09 13.93
CA LEU A 12 43.22 11.00 12.80
C LEU A 12 42.29 12.15 13.14
N TRP A 13 41.16 11.87 13.80
CA TRP A 13 40.23 12.92 14.21
C TRP A 13 40.87 13.95 15.13
N ARG A 14 41.62 13.53 16.16
CA ARG A 14 42.34 14.46 17.05
C ARG A 14 43.35 15.31 16.29
N LEU A 15 44.04 14.71 15.32
CA LEU A 15 45.06 15.39 14.52
C LEU A 15 44.42 16.38 13.53
N PHE A 16 43.32 16.01 12.86
CA PHE A 16 42.55 16.92 12.02
C PHE A 16 41.89 18.05 12.83
N ASP A 17 41.39 17.75 14.02
CA ASP A 17 40.75 18.73 14.91
C ASP A 17 41.75 19.75 15.45
N SER A 18 42.96 19.31 15.85
CA SER A 18 44.02 20.21 16.31
C SER A 18 44.55 21.16 15.22
N LEU A 19 44.37 20.78 13.96
CA LEU A 19 44.79 21.54 12.77
C LEU A 19 43.63 22.23 12.05
N ARG A 20 42.42 22.19 12.62
CA ARG A 20 41.22 22.76 12.00
C ARG A 20 41.39 24.26 11.72
N GLY A 21 41.01 24.68 10.51
CA GLY A 21 41.05 26.08 10.07
C GLY A 21 42.40 26.58 9.56
N ARG A 22 43.45 25.74 9.56
CA ARG A 22 44.80 26.12 9.10
C ARG A 22 45.16 25.61 7.70
N PHE A 23 44.63 24.46 7.33
CA PHE A 23 44.86 23.80 6.04
C PHE A 23 43.56 23.21 5.52
N SER A 24 43.47 23.02 4.20
CA SER A 24 42.41 22.17 3.66
C SER A 24 42.64 20.71 4.10
N PHE A 25 41.56 19.94 4.23
CA PHE A 25 41.67 18.54 4.60
C PHE A 25 42.51 17.75 3.59
N ASN A 26 42.33 17.99 2.29
CA ASN A 26 43.07 17.28 1.24
C ASN A 26 44.58 17.54 1.34
N GLU A 27 44.99 18.78 1.59
CA GLU A 27 46.42 19.12 1.79
C GLU A 27 47.01 18.42 3.01
N LEU A 28 46.27 18.40 4.13
CA LEU A 28 46.72 17.72 5.34
C LEU A 28 46.75 16.20 5.15
N ALA A 29 45.75 15.62 4.49
CA ALA A 29 45.71 14.19 4.19
C ALA A 29 46.86 13.76 3.27
N ASP A 30 47.14 14.51 2.20
CA ASP A 30 48.29 14.26 1.32
C ASP A 30 49.62 14.44 2.06
N THR A 31 49.70 15.41 2.98
CA THR A 31 50.88 15.64 3.83
C THR A 31 51.13 14.47 4.78
N LEU A 32 50.08 13.97 5.44
CA LEU A 32 50.15 12.80 6.32
C LEU A 32 50.47 11.52 5.55
N LEU A 33 49.90 11.36 4.35
CA LEU A 33 50.18 10.23 3.48
C LEU A 33 51.66 10.21 3.07
N TRP A 34 52.20 11.37 2.69
CA TRP A 34 53.64 11.52 2.46
C TRP A 34 54.46 11.23 3.73
N ASN A 35 54.05 11.77 4.89
CA ASN A 35 54.76 11.57 6.15
C ASN A 35 54.86 10.08 6.53
N ALA A 36 53.80 9.33 6.28
CA ALA A 36 53.78 7.88 6.47
C ALA A 36 54.68 7.15 5.46
N VAL A 37 54.76 7.61 4.21
CA VAL A 37 55.70 7.03 3.22
C VAL A 37 57.15 7.28 3.63
N ASP A 38 57.49 8.48 4.07
CA ASP A 38 58.81 8.83 4.59
C ASP A 38 59.17 7.97 5.81
N TRP A 39 58.26 7.85 6.79
CA TRP A 39 58.40 6.93 7.93
C TRP A 39 58.69 5.50 7.49
N ARG A 40 57.89 4.95 6.56
CA ARG A 40 58.06 3.58 6.09
C ARG A 40 59.36 3.38 5.33
N THR A 41 59.79 4.37 4.55
CA THR A 41 61.08 4.37 3.84
C THR A 41 62.23 4.25 4.83
N ARG A 42 62.24 5.08 5.88
CA ARG A 42 63.30 5.07 6.91
C ARG A 42 63.34 3.78 7.71
N THR A 43 62.17 3.18 7.97
CA THR A 43 62.06 1.95 8.79
C THR A 43 62.34 0.66 8.03
N THR A 44 62.08 0.62 6.72
CA THR A 44 62.24 -0.58 5.90
C THR A 44 63.45 -0.55 4.98
N GLY A 45 64.02 0.63 4.71
CA GLY A 45 65.09 0.80 3.72
C GLY A 45 64.62 0.67 2.27
N LEU A 46 63.32 0.52 2.03
CA LEU A 46 62.76 0.47 0.68
C LEU A 46 62.87 1.84 0.00
N PRO A 47 63.14 1.91 -1.32
CA PRO A 47 63.19 3.18 -2.03
C PRO A 47 61.81 3.85 -2.03
N VAL A 48 61.80 5.18 -1.91
CA VAL A 48 60.59 5.99 -2.01
C VAL A 48 59.96 5.77 -3.39
N PRO A 49 58.64 5.53 -3.49
CA PRO A 49 57.97 5.42 -4.78
C PRO A 49 57.95 6.77 -5.52
N GLU A 50 57.73 6.77 -6.83
CA GLU A 50 57.58 7.99 -7.63
C GLU A 50 56.29 8.77 -7.29
N ILE A 51 56.38 9.66 -6.29
CA ILE A 51 55.26 10.44 -5.73
C ILE A 51 55.58 11.93 -5.49
N ASP A 52 56.35 12.56 -6.40
CA ASP A 52 56.86 13.93 -6.26
C ASP A 52 55.79 15.01 -5.98
N VAL A 53 54.56 14.85 -6.47
CA VAL A 53 53.48 15.82 -6.20
C VAL A 53 53.09 15.76 -4.73
N LEU A 54 52.93 14.57 -4.15
CA LEU A 54 52.62 14.41 -2.73
C LEU A 54 53.75 15.01 -1.88
N GLN A 55 54.99 14.78 -2.29
CA GLN A 55 56.17 15.31 -1.62
C GLN A 55 56.22 16.85 -1.68
N ARG A 56 55.92 17.45 -2.84
CA ARG A 56 55.82 18.92 -2.99
C ARG A 56 54.68 19.53 -2.17
N VAL A 57 53.52 18.87 -2.12
CA VAL A 57 52.38 19.32 -1.29
C VAL A 57 52.78 19.32 0.18
N ALA A 58 53.37 18.22 0.66
CA ALA A 58 53.83 18.12 2.04
C ALA A 58 54.88 19.18 2.38
N GLN A 59 55.85 19.42 1.49
CA GLN A 59 56.86 20.46 1.69
C GLN A 59 56.24 21.85 1.75
N ARG A 60 55.27 22.15 0.87
CA ARG A 60 54.55 23.43 0.88
C ARG A 60 53.83 23.63 2.22
N VAL A 61 53.10 22.62 2.69
CA VAL A 61 52.36 22.67 3.95
C VAL A 61 53.29 22.89 5.14
N ARG A 62 54.43 22.18 5.18
CA ARG A 62 55.49 22.38 6.20
C ARG A 62 56.06 23.80 6.15
N ASN A 63 56.35 24.33 4.97
CA ASN A 63 56.87 25.70 4.81
C ASN A 63 55.88 26.77 5.28
N LEU A 64 54.58 26.55 5.07
CA LEU A 64 53.52 27.46 5.52
C LEU A 64 53.34 27.46 7.04
N ASN A 65 53.69 26.36 7.72
CA ASN A 65 53.64 26.28 9.17
C ASN A 65 54.70 25.32 9.75
N PRO A 66 55.90 25.83 10.08
CA PRO A 66 56.96 25.03 10.68
C PRO A 66 56.56 24.40 12.03
N ALA A 67 55.54 24.94 12.72
CA ALA A 67 55.03 24.34 13.96
C ALA A 67 54.31 22.99 13.74
N LEU A 68 54.15 22.55 12.48
CA LEU A 68 53.61 21.24 12.14
C LEU A 68 54.64 20.11 12.33
N ASP A 69 55.94 20.39 12.30
CA ASP A 69 56.98 19.36 12.36
C ASP A 69 56.90 18.47 13.62
N PRO A 70 56.74 19.02 14.86
CA PRO A 70 56.55 18.18 16.06
C PRO A 70 55.30 17.29 16.00
N THR A 71 54.25 17.75 15.31
CA THR A 71 53.02 16.96 15.11
C THR A 71 53.27 15.80 14.16
N LEU A 72 54.00 16.03 13.07
CA LEU A 72 54.37 15.00 12.10
C LEU A 72 55.37 13.99 12.68
N GLU A 73 56.31 14.43 13.52
CA GLU A 73 57.22 13.53 14.26
C GLU A 73 56.45 12.65 15.25
N GLY A 74 55.52 13.25 16.02
CA GLY A 74 54.63 12.49 16.90
C GLY A 74 53.78 11.47 16.16
N GLU A 75 53.30 11.84 14.97
CA GLU A 75 52.53 10.95 14.09
C GLU A 75 53.36 9.74 13.62
N GLN A 76 54.62 9.93 13.20
CA GLN A 76 55.53 8.82 12.89
C GLN A 76 55.75 7.91 14.11
N GLY A 77 55.87 8.49 15.31
CA GLY A 77 55.93 7.74 16.57
C GLY A 77 54.72 6.84 16.79
N VAL A 78 53.52 7.31 16.45
CA VAL A 78 52.29 6.49 16.53
C VAL A 78 52.28 5.41 15.46
N LEU A 79 52.71 5.70 14.22
CA LEU A 79 52.77 4.71 13.13
C LEU A 79 53.62 3.49 13.49
N HIS A 80 54.69 3.66 14.28
CA HIS A 80 55.49 2.54 14.80
C HIS A 80 54.71 1.53 15.66
N THR A 81 53.60 1.96 16.26
CA THR A 81 52.77 1.14 17.14
C THR A 81 51.66 0.41 16.40
N TYR A 82 51.41 0.77 15.13
CA TYR A 82 50.28 0.25 14.38
C TYR A 82 50.53 -1.15 13.84
N THR A 83 49.51 -2.01 13.93
CA THR A 83 49.50 -3.30 13.24
C THR A 83 49.38 -3.10 11.71
N PRO A 84 49.72 -4.11 10.88
CA PRO A 84 49.50 -4.04 9.44
C PRO A 84 48.05 -3.72 9.03
N ALA A 85 47.07 -4.18 9.82
CA ALA A 85 45.65 -3.87 9.61
C ALA A 85 45.35 -2.39 9.89
N GLN A 86 45.94 -1.83 10.95
CA GLN A 86 45.82 -0.41 11.28
C GLN A 86 46.48 0.49 10.24
N ILE A 87 47.68 0.13 9.74
CA ILE A 87 48.36 0.89 8.67
C ILE A 87 47.52 0.91 7.38
N ARG A 88 46.93 -0.23 7.00
CA ARG A 88 46.02 -0.30 5.86
C ARG A 88 44.79 0.60 6.05
N TYR A 89 44.17 0.54 7.22
CA TYR A 89 43.03 1.40 7.51
C TYR A 89 43.41 2.88 7.53
N TYR A 90 44.58 3.22 8.08
CA TYR A 90 45.14 4.57 8.10
C TYR A 90 45.31 5.12 6.68
N ALA A 91 46.00 4.37 5.81
CA ALA A 91 46.17 4.75 4.41
C ALA A 91 44.81 4.97 3.73
N ARG A 92 43.86 4.04 3.90
CA ARG A 92 42.52 4.15 3.32
C ARG A 92 41.72 5.35 3.85
N ALA A 93 41.88 5.71 5.13
CA ALA A 93 41.19 6.84 5.73
C ALA A 93 41.69 8.19 5.17
N LEU A 94 42.99 8.30 4.87
CA LEU A 94 43.58 9.49 4.26
C LEU A 94 43.22 9.66 2.77
N LEU A 95 42.83 8.58 2.09
CA LEU A 95 42.41 8.62 0.68
C LEU A 95 40.96 9.10 0.50
N ARG A 96 40.22 9.37 1.58
CA ARG A 96 38.83 9.84 1.52
C ARG A 96 38.80 11.32 1.08
N PRO A 97 38.11 11.68 -0.01
CA PRO A 97 37.97 13.08 -0.39
C PRO A 97 36.95 13.82 0.49
N VAL A 98 37.06 15.15 0.52
CA VAL A 98 36.17 16.04 1.29
C VAL A 98 35.12 16.74 0.43
N HIS A 99 35.40 16.89 -0.87
CA HIS A 99 34.48 17.55 -1.80
C HIS A 99 33.87 16.55 -2.78
N HIS A 100 32.60 16.79 -3.16
CA HIS A 100 31.84 15.93 -4.08
C HIS A 100 32.39 15.88 -5.52
N HIS A 101 33.37 16.72 -5.86
CA HIS A 101 33.98 16.78 -7.19
C HIS A 101 35.32 16.03 -7.29
N ASP A 102 35.85 15.55 -6.17
CA ASP A 102 37.07 14.76 -6.15
C ASP A 102 36.76 13.28 -6.46
N GLU A 103 37.75 12.55 -6.95
CA GLU A 103 37.62 11.12 -7.23
C GLU A 103 37.61 10.32 -5.92
N PHE A 104 36.50 9.61 -5.63
CA PHE A 104 36.36 8.84 -4.39
C PHE A 104 37.00 7.45 -4.49
N PRO A 105 37.63 6.95 -3.41
CA PRO A 105 38.04 5.55 -3.33
C PRO A 105 36.81 4.64 -3.38
N THR A 106 36.98 3.47 -3.98
CA THR A 106 35.94 2.44 -4.02
C THR A 106 35.42 2.11 -2.62
N SER A 107 34.09 2.04 -2.50
CA SER A 107 33.43 1.80 -1.23
C SER A 107 33.73 0.42 -0.67
N ALA A 108 33.60 0.26 0.65
CA ALA A 108 33.81 -1.03 1.29
C ALA A 108 32.83 -2.09 0.78
N SER A 109 31.59 -1.69 0.45
CA SER A 109 30.58 -2.60 -0.10
C SER A 109 30.97 -3.13 -1.48
N LEU A 110 31.45 -2.29 -2.39
CA LEU A 110 31.88 -2.75 -3.72
C LEU A 110 33.12 -3.65 -3.64
N VAL A 111 34.07 -3.34 -2.75
CA VAL A 111 35.21 -4.24 -2.46
C VAL A 111 34.71 -5.62 -1.99
N LYS A 112 33.77 -5.66 -1.03
CA LYS A 112 33.19 -6.93 -0.55
C LYS A 112 32.51 -7.73 -1.67
N VAL A 113 31.77 -7.07 -2.56
CA VAL A 113 31.14 -7.71 -3.72
C VAL A 113 32.18 -8.29 -4.67
N ALA A 114 33.26 -7.54 -4.97
CA ALA A 114 34.35 -8.02 -5.82
C ALA A 114 35.08 -9.21 -5.21
N THR A 115 35.41 -9.12 -3.92
CA THR A 115 36.02 -10.20 -3.17
C THR A 115 35.14 -11.45 -3.18
N ALA A 116 33.90 -11.37 -2.72
CA ALA A 116 32.97 -12.51 -2.67
C ALA A 116 32.77 -13.16 -4.05
N THR A 117 32.77 -12.35 -5.11
CA THR A 117 32.68 -12.85 -6.49
C THR A 117 33.90 -13.67 -6.90
N LEU A 118 35.10 -13.11 -6.72
CA LEU A 118 36.33 -13.73 -7.20
C LEU A 118 36.76 -14.92 -6.34
N THR A 119 36.38 -14.93 -5.06
CA THR A 119 36.65 -16.02 -4.12
C THR A 119 35.61 -17.15 -4.13
N ALA A 120 34.47 -16.94 -4.81
CA ALA A 120 33.43 -17.96 -4.93
C ALA A 120 33.89 -19.20 -5.71
N TYR A 121 34.93 -19.06 -6.54
CA TYR A 121 35.46 -20.15 -7.35
C TYR A 121 36.70 -20.75 -6.71
N GLU A 122 36.67 -22.05 -6.45
CA GLU A 122 37.85 -22.77 -5.99
C GLU A 122 38.88 -22.82 -7.12
N ARG A 123 40.08 -22.31 -6.85
CA ARG A 123 41.26 -22.60 -7.66
C ARG A 123 42.14 -23.59 -6.90
N GLY A 124 42.71 -24.54 -7.62
CA GLY A 124 43.73 -25.42 -7.05
C GLY A 124 44.95 -24.63 -6.57
N SER A 125 45.69 -25.21 -5.63
CA SER A 125 46.93 -24.63 -5.10
C SER A 125 47.93 -24.38 -6.23
N ARG A 126 48.36 -23.13 -6.42
CA ARG A 126 49.38 -22.74 -7.41
C ARG A 126 50.67 -22.35 -6.71
N MET A 127 51.80 -22.78 -7.27
CA MET A 127 53.15 -22.49 -6.75
C MET A 127 53.71 -21.15 -7.28
N ASP A 128 53.26 -20.71 -8.47
CA ASP A 128 53.68 -19.44 -9.08
C ASP A 128 52.61 -18.37 -8.81
N GLY A 129 53.02 -17.24 -8.23
CA GLY A 129 52.14 -16.18 -7.73
C GLY A 129 51.04 -15.72 -8.69
N MET A 130 49.98 -15.14 -8.13
CA MET A 130 48.83 -14.69 -8.91
C MET A 130 48.97 -13.22 -9.35
N HIS A 131 48.34 -12.83 -10.45
CA HIS A 131 48.40 -11.47 -10.96
C HIS A 131 47.01 -10.84 -11.12
N LEU A 132 46.85 -9.60 -10.66
CA LEU A 132 45.62 -8.82 -10.76
C LEU A 132 45.83 -7.53 -11.56
N TYR A 133 44.88 -7.19 -12.44
CA TYR A 133 44.90 -5.95 -13.23
C TYR A 133 43.68 -5.06 -13.01
N ASP A 134 43.91 -3.74 -12.96
CA ASP A 134 42.87 -2.71 -12.89
C ASP A 134 43.13 -1.56 -13.90
N PRO A 135 42.32 -1.43 -14.98
CA PRO A 135 42.53 -0.43 -16.03
C PRO A 135 42.05 0.98 -15.67
N ALA A 136 41.43 1.19 -14.52
CA ALA A 136 40.98 2.50 -14.05
C ALA A 136 41.12 2.54 -12.53
N CYS A 137 42.38 2.40 -12.07
CA CYS A 137 42.63 1.98 -10.70
C CYS A 137 42.34 3.06 -9.65
N GLY A 138 42.23 4.33 -10.03
CA GLY A 138 42.11 5.44 -9.09
C GLY A 138 43.21 5.38 -8.03
N SER A 139 42.83 5.44 -6.74
CA SER A 139 43.73 5.26 -5.59
C SER A 139 44.08 3.80 -5.25
N ALA A 140 43.77 2.87 -6.16
CA ALA A 140 43.96 1.42 -6.08
C ALA A 140 43.29 0.71 -4.90
N THR A 141 42.30 1.34 -4.26
CA THR A 141 41.59 0.75 -3.09
C THR A 141 40.91 -0.57 -3.44
N LEU A 142 40.26 -0.66 -4.60
CA LEU A 142 39.62 -1.90 -5.07
C LEU A 142 40.66 -3.02 -5.28
N ALA A 143 41.66 -2.75 -6.13
CA ALA A 143 42.70 -3.71 -6.46
C ALA A 143 43.48 -4.22 -5.23
N LEU A 144 43.89 -3.32 -4.32
CA LEU A 144 44.71 -3.67 -3.16
C LEU A 144 43.97 -4.51 -2.11
N ASP A 145 42.69 -4.23 -1.87
CA ASP A 145 41.91 -4.99 -0.88
C ASP A 145 41.42 -6.33 -1.43
N VAL A 146 41.07 -6.39 -2.72
CA VAL A 146 40.74 -7.65 -3.40
C VAL A 146 41.99 -8.55 -3.48
N ALA A 147 43.14 -8.01 -3.92
CA ALA A 147 44.39 -8.76 -4.00
C ALA A 147 44.81 -9.31 -2.63
N LYS A 148 44.68 -8.51 -1.56
CA LYS A 148 44.93 -9.00 -0.19
C LYS A 148 44.04 -10.18 0.14
N THR A 149 42.73 -10.09 -0.10
CA THR A 149 41.82 -11.16 0.28
C THR A 149 42.07 -12.44 -0.52
N LEU A 150 42.34 -12.29 -1.82
CA LEU A 150 42.73 -13.40 -2.69
C LEU A 150 44.03 -14.06 -2.20
N ALA A 151 45.03 -13.26 -1.80
CA ALA A 151 46.29 -13.76 -1.28
C ALA A 151 46.10 -14.52 0.05
N ASP A 152 45.33 -13.96 0.98
CA ASP A 152 45.04 -14.56 2.28
C ASP A 152 44.30 -15.91 2.11
N GLN A 153 43.36 -16.00 1.16
CA GLN A 153 42.61 -17.24 0.90
C GLN A 153 43.43 -18.31 0.18
N ALA A 154 44.28 -17.91 -0.77
CA ALA A 154 45.09 -18.84 -1.55
C ALA A 154 46.38 -19.25 -0.84
N GLY A 155 46.84 -18.48 0.15
CA GLY A 155 48.17 -18.65 0.75
C GLY A 155 49.31 -18.27 -0.19
N THR A 156 49.05 -17.48 -1.24
CA THR A 156 50.02 -17.12 -2.28
C THR A 156 49.93 -15.61 -2.59
N PRO A 157 51.05 -14.89 -2.74
CA PRO A 157 51.04 -13.47 -3.08
C PRO A 157 50.28 -13.16 -4.39
N VAL A 158 49.64 -11.98 -4.43
CA VAL A 158 48.99 -11.43 -5.61
C VAL A 158 49.68 -10.13 -5.99
N SER A 159 50.38 -10.10 -7.13
CA SER A 159 50.96 -8.86 -7.66
C SER A 159 49.90 -8.05 -8.41
N ILE A 160 50.00 -6.73 -8.39
CA ILE A 160 49.00 -5.83 -8.96
C ILE A 160 49.60 -5.02 -10.11
N ALA A 161 48.86 -4.86 -11.19
CA ALA A 161 49.12 -3.84 -12.21
C ALA A 161 47.91 -2.93 -12.32
N GLY A 162 48.12 -1.62 -12.31
CA GLY A 162 47.03 -0.65 -12.44
C GLY A 162 47.39 0.51 -13.34
N GLN A 163 46.37 1.11 -13.94
CA GLN A 163 46.54 2.28 -14.80
C GLN A 163 45.44 3.30 -14.51
N ASP A 164 45.80 4.58 -14.52
CA ASP A 164 44.85 5.68 -14.41
C ASP A 164 45.34 6.91 -15.21
N VAL A 165 44.41 7.76 -15.63
CA VAL A 165 44.70 8.98 -16.38
C VAL A 165 45.07 10.15 -15.47
N ASN A 166 44.70 10.09 -14.18
CA ASN A 166 44.90 11.16 -13.23
C ASN A 166 46.22 10.97 -12.45
N SER A 167 47.14 11.93 -12.62
CA SER A 167 48.48 11.86 -12.00
C SER A 167 48.44 11.91 -10.47
N SER A 168 47.44 12.57 -9.87
CA SER A 168 47.28 12.65 -8.42
C SER A 168 46.83 11.29 -7.85
N THR A 169 45.87 10.63 -8.49
CA THR A 169 45.38 9.32 -8.03
C THR A 169 46.42 8.22 -8.20
N VAL A 170 47.17 8.20 -9.31
CA VAL A 170 48.30 7.26 -9.50
C VAL A 170 49.33 7.40 -8.38
N GLN A 171 49.68 8.62 -7.98
CA GLN A 171 50.65 8.82 -6.90
C GLN A 171 50.09 8.38 -5.54
N ARG A 172 48.80 8.63 -5.28
CA ARG A 172 48.11 8.10 -4.10
C ARG A 172 48.04 6.57 -4.11
N ALA A 173 47.83 5.93 -5.27
CA ALA A 173 47.87 4.47 -5.42
C ALA A 173 49.27 3.90 -5.12
N ARG A 174 50.33 4.54 -5.63
CA ARG A 174 51.72 4.18 -5.33
C ARG A 174 52.04 4.31 -3.84
N ALA A 175 51.65 5.42 -3.21
CA ALA A 175 51.79 5.60 -1.76
C ALA A 175 51.00 4.56 -0.97
N HIS A 176 49.76 4.28 -1.36
CA HIS A 176 48.90 3.29 -0.71
C HIS A 176 49.52 1.88 -0.78
N ALA A 177 49.92 1.42 -1.96
CA ALA A 177 50.56 0.12 -2.13
C ALA A 177 51.88 0.01 -1.35
N PHE A 178 52.69 1.08 -1.38
CA PHE A 178 53.92 1.15 -0.59
C PHE A 178 53.61 1.00 0.90
N LEU A 179 52.65 1.76 1.44
CA LEU A 179 52.25 1.73 2.84
C LEU A 179 51.65 0.41 3.30
N VAL A 180 51.12 -0.42 2.41
CA VAL A 180 50.61 -1.76 2.76
C VAL A 180 51.54 -2.90 2.35
N GLY A 181 52.69 -2.59 1.74
CA GLY A 181 53.67 -3.58 1.29
C GLY A 181 53.19 -4.47 0.17
N ALA A 182 52.34 -3.95 -0.72
CA ALA A 182 51.87 -4.69 -1.88
C ALA A 182 52.89 -4.63 -3.02
N ASP A 183 53.10 -5.76 -3.69
CA ASP A 183 53.81 -5.82 -4.97
C ASP A 183 52.89 -5.26 -6.07
N ALA A 184 53.10 -3.99 -6.43
CA ALA A 184 52.21 -3.27 -7.33
C ALA A 184 52.95 -2.33 -8.29
N ALA A 185 52.51 -2.31 -9.54
CA ALA A 185 52.98 -1.39 -10.57
C ALA A 185 51.81 -0.51 -11.06
N PHE A 186 51.91 0.82 -10.91
CA PHE A 186 50.90 1.77 -11.37
C PHE A 186 51.45 2.72 -12.44
N SER A 187 50.70 2.88 -13.52
CA SER A 187 51.06 3.71 -14.68
C SER A 187 50.11 4.88 -14.90
N LEU A 188 50.66 6.05 -15.23
CA LEU A 188 49.90 7.23 -15.65
C LEU A 188 49.67 7.19 -17.16
N SER A 189 48.48 6.78 -17.60
CA SER A 189 48.10 6.73 -19.02
C SER A 189 46.60 6.54 -19.22
N ASN A 190 46.06 7.01 -20.35
CA ASN A 190 44.67 6.74 -20.72
C ASN A 190 44.52 5.31 -21.25
N SER A 191 43.81 4.45 -20.52
CA SER A 191 43.64 3.03 -20.84
C SER A 191 42.93 2.76 -22.17
N LEU A 192 42.12 3.70 -22.64
CA LEU A 192 41.47 3.61 -23.96
C LEU A 192 42.46 3.85 -25.11
N GLU A 193 43.48 4.68 -24.89
CA GLU A 193 44.42 5.12 -25.95
C GLU A 193 45.73 4.34 -25.93
N LYS A 194 46.18 3.92 -24.75
CA LYS A 194 47.47 3.25 -24.57
C LYS A 194 47.40 2.20 -23.48
N ASP A 195 47.82 1.00 -23.82
CA ASP A 195 48.07 -0.08 -22.88
C ASP A 195 49.41 0.11 -22.16
N ALA A 196 49.39 0.30 -20.84
CA ALA A 196 50.62 0.41 -20.04
C ALA A 196 51.32 -0.92 -19.79
N PHE A 197 50.65 -2.06 -20.04
CA PHE A 197 51.16 -3.39 -19.72
C PHE A 197 51.03 -4.34 -20.93
N PRO A 198 51.58 -3.98 -22.11
CA PRO A 198 51.45 -4.78 -23.32
C PRO A 198 52.04 -6.19 -23.13
N GLY A 199 51.35 -7.19 -23.67
CA GLY A 199 51.75 -8.60 -23.59
C GLY A 199 51.60 -9.27 -22.22
N ARG A 200 51.28 -8.51 -21.15
CA ARG A 200 51.00 -9.10 -19.83
C ARG A 200 49.57 -9.62 -19.75
N GLN A 201 49.43 -10.82 -19.20
CA GLN A 201 48.16 -11.43 -18.87
C GLN A 201 48.01 -11.60 -17.35
N PHE A 202 46.76 -11.70 -16.90
CA PHE A 202 46.39 -11.64 -15.49
C PHE A 202 45.36 -12.72 -15.14
N ASP A 203 45.49 -13.27 -13.94
CA ASP A 203 44.54 -14.21 -13.37
C ASP A 203 43.20 -13.54 -13.03
N TYR A 204 43.30 -12.30 -12.54
CA TYR A 204 42.16 -11.52 -12.10
C TYR A 204 42.17 -10.13 -12.71
N THR A 205 40.98 -9.62 -13.04
CA THR A 205 40.81 -8.23 -13.43
C THR A 205 39.67 -7.60 -12.65
N VAL A 206 39.88 -6.39 -12.13
CA VAL A 206 38.85 -5.65 -11.39
C VAL A 206 38.72 -4.26 -11.96
N ALA A 207 37.53 -3.67 -11.95
CA ALA A 207 37.37 -2.26 -12.27
C ALA A 207 36.11 -1.64 -11.65
N GLU A 208 36.28 -0.48 -11.01
CA GLU A 208 35.21 0.50 -10.80
C GLU A 208 35.41 1.64 -11.81
N ILE A 209 34.92 1.46 -13.03
CA ILE A 209 35.16 2.42 -14.11
C ILE A 209 34.35 3.71 -13.94
N PRO A 210 34.76 4.82 -14.59
CA PRO A 210 33.95 6.01 -14.71
C PRO A 210 32.57 5.72 -15.34
N TYR A 211 31.50 5.94 -14.60
CA TYR A 211 30.14 5.63 -15.05
C TYR A 211 29.65 6.61 -16.12
N ASN A 212 29.15 6.08 -17.25
CA ASN A 212 28.63 6.88 -18.38
C ASN A 212 29.63 7.91 -18.94
N MET A 213 30.93 7.61 -18.87
CA MET A 213 31.97 8.47 -19.42
C MET A 213 31.90 8.53 -20.95
N SER A 214 31.88 9.74 -21.50
CA SER A 214 32.10 10.00 -22.92
C SER A 214 33.56 9.73 -23.28
N TRP A 215 33.80 9.10 -24.43
CA TRP A 215 35.13 8.78 -24.95
C TRP A 215 35.35 9.34 -26.36
N ARG A 216 34.57 10.37 -26.74
CA ARG A 216 34.70 11.07 -28.03
C ARG A 216 36.14 11.48 -28.34
N ASP A 217 36.88 11.92 -27.33
CA ASP A 217 38.25 12.40 -27.50
C ASP A 217 39.23 11.25 -27.83
N SER A 218 38.93 10.03 -27.34
CA SER A 218 39.71 8.82 -27.63
C SER A 218 39.22 8.07 -28.87
N LEU A 219 38.22 8.59 -29.61
CA LEU A 219 37.57 7.87 -30.71
C LEU A 219 38.54 7.43 -31.79
N ALA A 220 39.42 8.34 -32.23
CA ALA A 220 40.40 8.05 -33.28
C ALA A 220 41.37 6.92 -32.87
N HIS A 221 41.85 6.93 -31.62
CA HIS A 221 42.73 5.89 -31.08
C HIS A 221 42.01 4.53 -31.02
N CYS A 222 40.82 4.48 -30.42
CA CYS A 222 40.06 3.24 -30.31
C CYS A 222 39.67 2.68 -31.68
N ALA A 223 39.34 3.54 -32.66
CA ALA A 223 39.02 3.13 -34.03
C ALA A 223 40.24 2.57 -34.76
N ALA A 224 41.42 3.19 -34.62
CA ALA A 224 42.65 2.66 -35.16
C ALA A 224 43.02 1.32 -34.53
N GLU A 225 42.80 1.16 -33.23
CA GLU A 225 43.05 -0.11 -32.55
C GLU A 225 42.03 -1.20 -32.91
N ALA A 226 40.74 -0.89 -33.01
CA ALA A 226 39.71 -1.84 -33.41
C ALA A 226 39.90 -2.38 -34.85
N ALA A 227 40.61 -1.63 -35.72
CA ALA A 227 40.96 -2.07 -37.06
C ALA A 227 42.13 -3.08 -37.08
N ARG A 228 42.84 -3.26 -35.97
CA ARG A 228 43.97 -4.19 -35.88
C ARG A 228 43.49 -5.60 -35.49
N PRO A 229 44.00 -6.66 -36.14
CA PRO A 229 43.66 -8.05 -35.76
C PRO A 229 44.04 -8.42 -34.31
N ASP A 230 45.10 -7.79 -33.78
CA ASP A 230 45.62 -7.97 -32.43
C ASP A 230 45.17 -6.85 -31.46
N GLY A 231 44.23 -6.01 -31.87
CA GLY A 231 43.73 -4.90 -31.06
C GLY A 231 42.82 -5.34 -29.92
N ARG A 232 42.73 -4.52 -28.86
CA ARG A 232 41.90 -4.82 -27.67
C ARG A 232 40.39 -4.68 -27.88
N PHE A 233 39.92 -4.23 -29.06
CA PHE A 233 38.50 -3.98 -29.35
C PHE A 233 37.94 -4.87 -30.48
N PRO A 234 38.00 -6.21 -30.34
CA PRO A 234 37.64 -7.13 -31.42
C PRO A 234 36.14 -7.13 -31.78
N ALA A 235 35.27 -6.64 -30.89
CA ALA A 235 33.82 -6.57 -31.12
C ALA A 235 33.35 -5.19 -31.63
N GLY A 236 34.29 -4.35 -32.04
CA GLY A 236 34.05 -2.98 -32.46
C GLY A 236 33.82 -2.03 -31.29
N LEU A 237 33.21 -0.89 -31.59
CA LEU A 237 33.09 0.23 -30.67
C LEU A 237 31.61 0.52 -30.33
N PRO A 238 31.29 0.90 -29.07
CA PRO A 238 29.95 1.34 -28.70
C PRO A 238 29.70 2.78 -29.21
N GLN A 239 28.62 3.41 -28.75
CA GLN A 239 28.41 4.84 -29.02
C GLN A 239 29.42 5.70 -28.22
N PRO A 240 29.91 6.83 -28.77
CA PRO A 240 30.95 7.66 -28.13
C PRO A 240 30.58 8.29 -26.78
N ASN A 241 29.31 8.20 -26.37
CA ASN A 241 28.81 8.75 -25.11
C ASN A 241 28.94 7.80 -23.92
N ASN A 242 29.38 6.55 -24.11
CA ASN A 242 29.58 5.60 -23.03
C ASN A 242 30.74 4.64 -23.31
N ALA A 243 31.79 4.71 -22.49
CA ALA A 243 33.01 3.92 -22.61
C ALA A 243 32.96 2.53 -21.94
N SER A 244 31.92 2.19 -21.19
CA SER A 244 31.96 1.02 -20.31
C SER A 244 32.17 -0.31 -21.04
N LEU A 245 31.63 -0.48 -22.24
CA LEU A 245 31.85 -1.69 -23.03
C LEU A 245 33.25 -1.75 -23.68
N LEU A 246 33.96 -0.62 -23.79
CA LEU A 246 35.39 -0.63 -24.15
C LEU A 246 36.23 -1.14 -22.98
N PHE A 247 35.94 -0.70 -21.76
CA PHE A 247 36.60 -1.24 -20.56
C PHE A 247 36.34 -2.74 -20.36
N ALA A 248 35.14 -3.23 -20.66
CA ALA A 248 34.87 -4.67 -20.66
C ALA A 248 35.82 -5.43 -21.62
N GLN A 249 36.00 -4.92 -22.84
CA GLN A 249 36.92 -5.52 -23.82
C GLN A 249 38.39 -5.42 -23.36
N ILE A 250 38.80 -4.30 -22.74
CA ILE A 250 40.15 -4.14 -22.16
C ILE A 250 40.40 -5.19 -21.06
N LEU A 251 39.47 -5.36 -20.12
CA LEU A 251 39.59 -6.36 -19.06
C LEU A 251 39.74 -7.78 -19.64
N LEU A 252 38.88 -8.12 -20.62
CA LEU A 252 38.92 -9.42 -21.28
C LEU A 252 40.23 -9.66 -22.06
N SER A 253 40.77 -8.63 -22.72
CA SER A 253 42.06 -8.72 -23.43
C SER A 253 43.26 -9.01 -22.52
N LYS A 254 43.09 -8.82 -21.20
CA LYS A 254 44.11 -9.02 -20.18
C LYS A 254 43.97 -10.30 -19.40
N LEU A 255 42.90 -11.07 -19.62
CA LEU A 255 42.74 -12.36 -18.97
C LEU A 255 43.80 -13.35 -19.47
N ARG A 256 44.31 -14.15 -18.54
CA ARG A 256 45.16 -15.31 -18.82
C ARG A 256 44.51 -16.24 -19.83
N ASP A 257 45.32 -16.80 -20.71
CA ASP A 257 44.85 -17.73 -21.74
C ASP A 257 44.11 -18.92 -21.11
N PRO A 258 42.96 -19.35 -21.68
CA PRO A 258 42.25 -20.55 -21.22
C PRO A 258 43.12 -21.81 -21.19
N ALA A 259 44.09 -21.97 -22.11
CA ALA A 259 45.03 -23.08 -22.13
C ALA A 259 45.92 -23.13 -20.87
N ASP A 260 46.15 -21.97 -20.24
CA ASP A 260 46.92 -21.83 -19.00
C ASP A 260 46.03 -21.76 -17.74
N GLY A 261 44.76 -22.16 -17.86
CA GLY A 261 43.79 -22.18 -16.75
C GLY A 261 42.98 -20.89 -16.59
N GLY A 262 42.97 -20.02 -17.61
CA GLY A 262 42.06 -18.90 -17.75
C GLY A 262 42.17 -17.82 -16.68
N GLY A 263 41.33 -16.78 -16.81
CA GLY A 263 41.20 -15.66 -15.89
C GLY A 263 39.74 -15.35 -15.56
N ARG A 264 39.56 -14.53 -14.51
CA ARG A 264 38.24 -14.05 -14.05
C ARG A 264 38.25 -12.55 -13.84
N GLY A 265 37.15 -11.90 -14.18
CA GLY A 265 37.02 -10.45 -14.08
C GLY A 265 35.75 -10.01 -13.39
N ILE A 266 35.78 -8.84 -12.73
CA ILE A 266 34.59 -8.13 -12.29
C ILE A 266 34.69 -6.65 -12.68
N MET A 267 33.62 -6.12 -13.25
CA MET A 267 33.49 -4.70 -13.56
C MET A 267 32.18 -4.15 -13.00
N PHE A 268 32.26 -3.03 -12.28
CA PHE A 268 31.08 -2.28 -11.87
C PHE A 268 30.68 -1.27 -12.93
N THR A 269 29.39 -1.20 -13.25
CA THR A 269 28.86 -0.30 -14.28
C THR A 269 27.43 0.16 -13.97
N ALA A 270 26.92 1.12 -14.75
CA ALA A 270 25.54 1.62 -14.67
C ALA A 270 24.60 0.86 -15.62
N THR A 271 23.31 1.23 -15.65
CA THR A 271 22.29 0.54 -16.48
C THR A 271 22.55 0.63 -18.00
N GLY A 272 23.15 1.73 -18.48
CA GLY A 272 23.29 2.01 -19.92
C GLY A 272 23.94 0.87 -20.72
N PRO A 273 25.16 0.43 -20.36
CA PRO A 273 25.90 -0.63 -21.04
C PRO A 273 25.18 -1.98 -21.14
N LEU A 274 24.21 -2.25 -20.26
CA LEU A 274 23.42 -3.48 -20.28
C LEU A 274 22.30 -3.44 -21.34
N ARG A 275 21.86 -2.24 -21.75
CA ARG A 275 20.57 -2.04 -22.45
C ARG A 275 20.61 -1.09 -23.65
N ASP A 276 21.65 -0.29 -23.82
CA ASP A 276 21.73 0.64 -24.93
C ASP A 276 21.69 -0.09 -26.28
N THR A 277 21.18 0.54 -27.33
CA THR A 277 21.15 -0.11 -28.65
C THR A 277 22.55 -0.19 -29.27
N GLY A 278 23.40 0.82 -28.99
CA GLY A 278 24.74 0.97 -29.56
C GLY A 278 25.76 -0.09 -29.13
N GLY A 279 25.59 -0.71 -27.95
CA GLY A 279 26.50 -1.74 -27.45
C GLY A 279 26.13 -3.17 -27.85
N SER A 280 25.13 -3.36 -28.71
CA SER A 280 24.58 -4.69 -28.99
C SER A 280 25.60 -5.65 -29.57
N ALA A 281 26.44 -5.21 -30.52
CA ALA A 281 27.47 -6.06 -31.13
C ALA A 281 28.46 -6.60 -30.09
N ILE A 282 28.92 -5.74 -29.17
CA ILE A 282 29.84 -6.14 -28.09
C ILE A 282 29.15 -7.12 -27.14
N ARG A 283 27.89 -6.89 -26.78
CA ARG A 283 27.14 -7.83 -25.93
C ARG A 283 26.90 -9.17 -26.60
N THR A 284 26.59 -9.18 -27.90
CA THR A 284 26.50 -10.43 -28.68
C THR A 284 27.84 -11.16 -28.65
N TRP A 285 28.96 -10.47 -28.91
CA TRP A 285 30.30 -11.06 -28.83
C TRP A 285 30.61 -11.66 -27.45
N LEU A 286 30.26 -10.97 -26.36
CA LEU A 286 30.43 -11.49 -24.99
C LEU A 286 29.69 -12.81 -24.74
N LEU A 287 28.53 -13.00 -25.39
CA LEU A 287 27.75 -14.23 -25.29
C LEU A 287 28.27 -15.31 -26.25
N ASP A 288 28.60 -14.95 -27.48
CA ASP A 288 29.06 -15.88 -28.52
C ASP A 288 30.43 -16.48 -28.17
N GLN A 289 31.32 -15.69 -27.57
CA GLN A 289 32.61 -16.15 -27.05
C GLN A 289 32.51 -16.77 -25.64
N ASP A 290 31.29 -16.86 -25.09
CA ASP A 290 31.02 -17.36 -23.75
C ASP A 290 31.89 -16.70 -22.67
N LEU A 291 32.06 -15.38 -22.72
CA LEU A 291 32.94 -14.60 -21.83
C LEU A 291 32.22 -13.99 -20.61
N LEU A 292 30.91 -13.73 -20.71
CA LEU A 292 30.11 -13.17 -19.62
C LEU A 292 29.52 -14.25 -18.71
N ASP A 293 30.05 -14.40 -17.51
CA ASP A 293 29.66 -15.45 -16.56
C ASP A 293 28.39 -15.08 -15.79
N ALA A 294 28.30 -13.83 -15.30
CA ALA A 294 27.16 -13.38 -14.53
C ALA A 294 26.91 -11.86 -14.60
N VAL A 295 25.67 -11.46 -14.33
CA VAL A 295 25.21 -10.08 -14.20
C VAL A 295 24.50 -9.93 -12.85
N VAL A 296 25.03 -9.06 -11.99
CA VAL A 296 24.50 -8.84 -10.63
C VAL A 296 23.90 -7.45 -10.55
N ALA A 297 22.61 -7.34 -10.22
CA ALA A 297 21.98 -6.07 -9.90
C ALA A 297 22.20 -5.74 -8.42
N LEU A 298 22.87 -4.62 -8.14
CA LEU A 298 23.23 -4.21 -6.77
C LEU A 298 22.21 -3.23 -6.19
N PRO A 299 22.15 -3.08 -4.86
CA PRO A 299 21.47 -1.96 -4.22
C PRO A 299 21.95 -0.59 -4.74
N GLU A 300 21.05 0.38 -4.74
CA GLU A 300 21.42 1.78 -4.98
C GLU A 300 22.27 2.35 -3.83
N GLY A 301 23.10 3.35 -4.11
CA GLY A 301 23.86 4.06 -3.08
C GLY A 301 25.04 3.30 -2.47
N LEU A 302 25.49 2.19 -3.10
CA LEU A 302 26.71 1.48 -2.70
C LEU A 302 28.00 2.18 -3.14
N SER A 303 27.99 2.91 -4.27
CA SER A 303 29.17 3.68 -4.66
C SER A 303 29.23 4.97 -3.83
N ALA A 304 30.46 5.36 -3.48
CA ALA A 304 30.73 6.64 -2.85
C ALA A 304 30.42 7.82 -3.78
N ASN A 305 30.54 7.61 -5.09
CA ASN A 305 30.45 8.65 -6.11
C ASN A 305 29.01 9.00 -6.51
N THR A 306 28.05 8.10 -6.30
CA THR A 306 26.70 8.27 -6.87
C THR A 306 25.61 7.47 -6.16
N GLY A 307 24.40 8.03 -6.16
CA GLY A 307 23.18 7.31 -5.75
C GLY A 307 22.61 6.39 -6.84
N ILE A 308 23.20 6.37 -8.03
CA ILE A 308 22.77 5.52 -9.15
C ILE A 308 22.92 4.05 -8.77
N ARG A 309 22.00 3.22 -9.28
CA ARG A 309 22.10 1.76 -9.17
C ARG A 309 23.24 1.23 -10.02
N LEU A 310 24.08 0.39 -9.42
CA LEU A 310 25.17 -0.28 -10.11
C LEU A 310 24.86 -1.74 -10.42
N PHE A 311 25.60 -2.26 -11.38
CA PHE A 311 25.62 -3.66 -11.76
C PHE A 311 27.06 -4.17 -11.72
N ALA A 312 27.26 -5.41 -11.31
CA ALA A 312 28.53 -6.10 -11.51
C ALA A 312 28.41 -7.03 -12.72
N LEU A 313 29.28 -6.83 -13.71
CA LEU A 313 29.50 -7.78 -14.80
C LEU A 313 30.67 -8.67 -14.43
N ILE A 314 30.43 -9.98 -14.42
CA ILE A 314 31.42 -10.99 -14.05
C ILE A 314 31.85 -11.68 -15.33
N PHE A 315 33.15 -11.67 -15.59
CA PHE A 315 33.77 -12.24 -16.78
C PHE A 315 34.56 -13.49 -16.43
N SER A 316 34.57 -14.47 -17.33
CA SER A 316 35.48 -15.60 -17.26
C SER A 316 35.62 -16.23 -18.63
N ASN A 317 36.86 -16.56 -19.01
CA ASN A 317 37.18 -17.36 -20.19
C ASN A 317 37.44 -18.85 -19.85
N ASP A 318 37.17 -19.25 -18.60
CA ASP A 318 37.22 -20.62 -18.10
C ASP A 318 36.03 -20.87 -17.15
N LYS A 319 34.83 -20.82 -17.73
CA LYS A 319 33.58 -21.03 -16.99
C LYS A 319 33.38 -22.51 -16.66
N PRO A 320 32.77 -22.82 -15.50
CA PRO A 320 32.32 -24.18 -15.20
C PRO A 320 31.38 -24.69 -16.30
N LYS A 321 31.57 -25.95 -16.74
CA LYS A 321 30.82 -26.56 -17.85
C LYS A 321 29.30 -26.44 -17.74
N VAL A 322 28.78 -26.49 -16.52
CA VAL A 322 27.35 -26.33 -16.19
C VAL A 322 26.78 -24.97 -16.64
N ARG A 323 27.63 -23.94 -16.81
CA ARG A 323 27.27 -22.59 -17.26
C ARG A 323 27.70 -22.24 -18.68
N TRP A 324 28.17 -23.20 -19.47
CA TRP A 324 28.50 -22.93 -20.87
C TRP A 324 27.29 -22.40 -21.66
N HIS A 325 27.52 -21.37 -22.46
CA HIS A 325 26.51 -20.66 -23.28
C HIS A 325 25.35 -20.06 -22.47
N LYS A 326 25.59 -19.79 -21.19
CA LYS A 326 24.60 -19.30 -20.25
C LYS A 326 25.19 -18.19 -19.38
N VAL A 327 24.32 -17.28 -18.94
CA VAL A 327 24.67 -16.19 -18.04
C VAL A 327 23.84 -16.29 -16.77
N GLN A 328 24.49 -16.18 -15.61
CA GLN A 328 23.82 -16.13 -14.32
C GLN A 328 23.37 -14.70 -14.01
N PHE A 329 22.07 -14.48 -13.78
CA PHE A 329 21.52 -13.23 -13.31
C PHE A 329 21.23 -13.32 -11.82
N ILE A 330 21.67 -12.31 -11.06
CA ILE A 330 21.51 -12.26 -9.60
C ILE A 330 20.93 -10.89 -9.22
N ASP A 331 19.79 -10.88 -8.53
CA ASP A 331 19.09 -9.66 -8.09
C ASP A 331 19.26 -9.42 -6.59
N LEU A 332 20.22 -8.56 -6.23
CA LEU A 332 20.53 -8.19 -4.84
C LEU A 332 19.96 -6.83 -4.44
N ARG A 333 19.08 -6.22 -5.25
CA ARG A 333 18.64 -4.83 -5.05
C ARG A 333 18.01 -4.56 -3.68
N GLY A 334 17.37 -5.57 -3.10
CA GLY A 334 16.73 -5.49 -1.77
C GLY A 334 17.66 -5.80 -0.59
N PHE A 335 18.93 -6.14 -0.81
CA PHE A 335 19.84 -6.63 0.23
C PHE A 335 20.80 -5.53 0.70
N TYR A 336 20.29 -4.58 1.47
CA TYR A 336 21.12 -3.50 2.02
C TYR A 336 20.72 -3.10 3.43
N GLU A 337 21.65 -2.43 4.10
CA GLU A 337 21.42 -1.67 5.32
C GLU A 337 21.68 -0.18 5.02
N ASP A 338 20.86 0.72 5.57
CA ASP A 338 21.14 2.15 5.42
C ASP A 338 22.40 2.51 6.22
N ALA A 339 23.30 3.27 5.59
CA ALA A 339 24.55 3.62 6.22
C ALA A 339 24.34 4.68 7.32
N HIS A 340 25.09 4.54 8.41
CA HIS A 340 25.16 5.57 9.45
C HIS A 340 25.90 6.80 8.90
N SER A 341 25.66 7.98 9.47
CA SER A 341 26.06 9.33 8.97
C SER A 341 27.56 9.60 8.73
N ARG A 342 28.43 8.59 8.79
CA ARG A 342 29.90 8.72 8.66
C ARG A 342 30.53 7.82 7.58
N ARG A 343 29.75 7.13 6.74
CA ARG A 343 30.29 6.31 5.64
C ARG A 343 30.27 7.05 4.30
N LEU A 344 31.16 6.63 3.40
CA LEU A 344 31.23 7.12 2.02
C LEU A 344 30.00 6.67 1.20
N GLU A 345 29.57 5.44 1.41
CA GLU A 345 28.39 4.82 0.82
C GLU A 345 27.13 5.20 1.60
N ARG A 346 26.01 5.45 0.90
CA ARG A 346 24.71 5.75 1.53
C ARG A 346 24.04 4.49 2.06
N ARG A 347 24.38 3.35 1.47
CA ARG A 347 23.91 2.02 1.84
C ARG A 347 25.07 1.05 1.87
N VAL A 348 24.95 0.05 2.73
CA VAL A 348 25.94 -1.00 2.92
C VAL A 348 25.38 -2.30 2.37
N ILE A 349 26.19 -3.05 1.63
CA ILE A 349 25.81 -4.41 1.22
C ILE A 349 25.72 -5.31 2.46
N SER A 350 24.60 -6.02 2.63
CA SER A 350 24.41 -6.94 3.76
C SER A 350 25.19 -8.24 3.58
N GLU A 351 25.55 -8.90 4.68
CA GLU A 351 26.21 -10.22 4.63
C GLU A 351 25.34 -11.28 3.91
N ALA A 352 24.02 -11.23 4.11
CA ALA A 352 23.08 -12.08 3.39
C ALA A 352 23.15 -11.91 1.85
N ALA A 353 23.49 -10.70 1.36
CA ALA A 353 23.71 -10.47 -0.07
C ALA A 353 24.97 -11.19 -0.58
N LEU A 354 26.04 -11.16 0.22
CA LEU A 354 27.32 -11.78 -0.12
C LEU A 354 27.21 -13.31 -0.09
N ASP A 355 26.44 -13.84 0.86
CA ASP A 355 26.10 -15.26 0.92
C ASP A 355 25.29 -15.68 -0.31
N GLU A 356 24.24 -14.93 -0.66
CA GLU A 356 23.41 -15.21 -1.84
C GLU A 356 24.20 -15.12 -3.14
N LEU A 357 25.09 -14.13 -3.27
CA LEU A 357 26.02 -13.98 -4.39
C LEU A 357 26.94 -15.19 -4.50
N SER A 358 27.66 -15.52 -3.42
CA SER A 358 28.62 -16.62 -3.39
C SER A 358 27.94 -17.96 -3.68
N ARG A 359 26.79 -18.20 -3.07
CA ARG A 359 25.97 -19.41 -3.29
C ARG A 359 25.50 -19.51 -4.74
N SER A 360 25.01 -18.41 -5.32
CA SER A 360 24.54 -18.36 -6.71
C SER A 360 25.64 -18.62 -7.73
N LEU A 361 26.85 -18.12 -7.46
CA LEU A 361 28.02 -18.34 -8.31
C LEU A 361 28.57 -19.78 -8.16
N LYS A 362 28.50 -20.39 -6.98
CA LYS A 362 28.91 -21.79 -6.77
C LYS A 362 27.89 -22.79 -7.32
N GLN A 363 26.61 -22.51 -7.11
CA GLN A 363 25.50 -23.40 -7.43
C GLN A 363 24.43 -22.62 -8.23
N PRO A 364 24.42 -22.73 -9.56
CA PRO A 364 23.50 -21.98 -10.43
C PRO A 364 22.06 -22.53 -10.41
N LYS A 365 21.59 -23.07 -9.27
CA LYS A 365 20.21 -23.50 -9.10
C LYS A 365 19.29 -22.27 -9.05
N PRO A 366 18.19 -22.24 -9.83
CA PRO A 366 17.26 -21.13 -9.82
C PRO A 366 16.67 -20.88 -8.42
N THR A 367 16.68 -19.62 -7.98
CA THR A 367 16.01 -19.13 -6.78
C THR A 367 15.15 -17.90 -7.11
N THR A 368 14.53 -17.31 -6.10
CA THR A 368 13.82 -16.01 -6.24
C THR A 368 14.75 -14.89 -6.71
N TYR A 369 16.04 -14.96 -6.35
CA TYR A 369 17.03 -13.90 -6.61
C TYR A 369 18.11 -14.31 -7.63
N SER A 370 18.08 -15.54 -8.12
CA SER A 370 19.13 -16.09 -8.97
C SER A 370 18.55 -16.92 -10.11
N ARG A 371 18.83 -16.57 -11.37
CA ARG A 371 18.34 -17.28 -12.55
C ARG A 371 19.38 -17.35 -13.64
N THR A 372 19.39 -18.45 -14.37
CA THR A 372 20.26 -18.60 -15.54
C THR A 372 19.47 -18.29 -16.81
N ALA A 373 20.07 -17.54 -17.73
CA ALA A 373 19.51 -17.24 -19.05
C ALA A 373 20.45 -17.74 -20.15
N SER A 374 19.89 -18.30 -21.22
CA SER A 374 20.64 -18.66 -22.43
C SER A 374 20.84 -17.44 -23.34
N VAL A 375 21.73 -17.56 -24.32
CA VAL A 375 21.94 -16.51 -25.34
C VAL A 375 20.64 -16.10 -26.04
N ARG A 376 19.76 -17.07 -26.31
CA ARG A 376 18.46 -16.82 -26.96
C ARG A 376 17.50 -16.03 -26.06
N ASP A 377 17.57 -16.21 -24.74
CA ASP A 377 16.75 -15.48 -23.77
C ASP A 377 17.17 -13.99 -23.65
N LEU A 378 18.40 -13.67 -24.06
CA LEU A 378 18.98 -12.32 -24.02
C LEU A 378 18.98 -11.63 -25.40
N SER A 379 18.44 -12.32 -26.41
CA SER A 379 18.33 -11.84 -27.78
C SER A 379 16.91 -11.36 -28.06
N PHE A 380 16.80 -10.14 -28.54
CA PHE A 380 15.55 -9.47 -28.84
C PHE A 380 15.54 -8.98 -30.28
N ARG A 381 14.34 -8.70 -30.79
CA ARG A 381 14.12 -8.01 -32.06
C ARG A 381 13.11 -6.90 -31.83
N GLN A 382 13.18 -5.86 -32.63
CA GLN A 382 12.20 -4.79 -32.54
C GLN A 382 10.94 -5.15 -33.32
N VAL A 383 9.80 -4.89 -32.71
CA VAL A 383 8.46 -5.02 -33.30
C VAL A 383 7.82 -3.64 -33.29
N SER A 384 7.34 -3.20 -34.45
CA SER A 384 6.52 -2.01 -34.58
C SER A 384 5.07 -2.38 -34.28
N VAL A 385 4.49 -1.76 -33.26
CA VAL A 385 3.10 -1.93 -32.84
C VAL A 385 2.30 -0.71 -33.26
N ILE A 386 1.23 -0.93 -34.02
CA ILE A 386 0.34 0.11 -34.56
C ILE A 386 -1.05 -0.14 -33.98
N HIS A 387 -1.48 0.75 -33.10
CA HIS A 387 -2.82 0.69 -32.53
C HIS A 387 -3.84 1.32 -33.49
N HIS A 388 -5.05 0.76 -33.53
CA HIS A 388 -6.17 1.28 -34.32
C HIS A 388 -6.86 2.49 -33.67
N THR A 389 -6.48 2.84 -32.44
CA THR A 389 -6.92 4.04 -31.71
C THR A 389 -6.45 5.28 -32.47
N THR A 390 -7.23 6.37 -32.51
CA THR A 390 -6.70 7.65 -33.02
C THR A 390 -6.09 8.48 -31.89
N ALA A 391 -4.98 9.15 -32.17
CA ALA A 391 -4.40 10.14 -31.27
C ALA A 391 -4.30 11.49 -31.96
N ALA A 392 -4.79 12.50 -31.24
CA ALA A 392 -4.49 13.89 -31.51
C ALA A 392 -3.48 14.38 -30.47
N THR A 393 -2.59 15.27 -30.90
CA THR A 393 -2.00 16.23 -29.96
C THR A 393 -2.95 17.42 -29.91
N GLY A 394 -2.94 18.20 -28.82
CA GLY A 394 -3.67 19.48 -28.76
C GLY A 394 -3.26 20.52 -29.83
N LYS A 395 -2.44 20.16 -30.83
CA LYS A 395 -2.11 20.99 -32.00
C LYS A 395 -3.01 20.59 -33.19
N PRO A 396 -3.75 21.53 -33.79
CA PRO A 396 -4.57 21.27 -34.97
C PRO A 396 -3.77 20.61 -36.10
N GLY A 397 -4.30 19.53 -36.69
CA GLY A 397 -3.75 18.89 -37.91
C GLY A 397 -2.85 17.67 -37.72
N GLN A 398 -2.43 17.31 -36.49
CA GLN A 398 -1.72 16.06 -36.23
C GLN A 398 -2.68 14.95 -35.78
N ARG A 399 -3.10 14.09 -36.70
CA ARG A 399 -3.97 12.93 -36.45
C ARG A 399 -3.25 11.60 -36.74
N HIS A 400 -2.11 11.36 -36.12
CA HIS A 400 -1.40 10.09 -36.28
C HIS A 400 -0.83 9.59 -34.96
N VAL A 401 -1.20 8.34 -34.61
CA VAL A 401 -0.59 7.63 -33.49
C VAL A 401 0.83 7.23 -33.89
N PRO A 402 1.86 7.61 -33.14
CA PRO A 402 3.20 7.12 -33.43
C PRO A 402 3.25 5.59 -33.22
N PRO A 403 3.80 4.82 -34.16
CA PRO A 403 4.03 3.39 -33.93
C PRO A 403 4.93 3.21 -32.70
N LEU A 404 4.60 2.23 -31.86
CA LEU A 404 5.42 1.85 -30.72
C LEU A 404 6.43 0.80 -31.14
N THR A 405 7.72 1.16 -31.11
CA THR A 405 8.78 0.17 -31.20
C THR A 405 8.95 -0.55 -29.85
N MET A 406 8.72 -1.85 -29.87
CA MET A 406 8.78 -2.76 -28.72
C MET A 406 9.87 -3.82 -28.93
N LEU A 407 10.34 -4.42 -27.84
CA LEU A 407 11.33 -5.51 -27.89
C LEU A 407 10.64 -6.85 -27.63
N ALA A 408 10.58 -7.69 -28.65
CA ALA A 408 10.11 -9.07 -28.57
C ALA A 408 11.29 -10.05 -28.48
N PRO A 409 11.21 -11.12 -27.68
CA PRO A 409 12.22 -12.18 -27.70
C PRO A 409 12.35 -12.79 -29.11
N VAL A 410 13.58 -13.11 -29.53
CA VAL A 410 13.79 -13.81 -30.81
C VAL A 410 13.17 -15.22 -30.84
N THR A 411 12.89 -15.78 -29.66
CA THR A 411 12.28 -17.10 -29.48
C THR A 411 10.77 -17.12 -29.71
N ALA A 412 10.10 -15.95 -29.77
CA ALA A 412 8.66 -15.84 -29.97
C ALA A 412 8.33 -15.32 -31.37
N SER A 413 7.32 -15.90 -32.02
CA SER A 413 6.73 -15.29 -33.22
C SER A 413 6.01 -14.00 -32.85
N THR A 414 5.89 -13.07 -33.79
CA THR A 414 5.26 -11.75 -33.55
C THR A 414 3.81 -11.89 -33.16
N GLU A 415 3.10 -12.85 -33.76
CA GLU A 415 1.74 -13.19 -33.41
C GLU A 415 1.63 -13.76 -31.98
N ALA A 416 2.47 -14.73 -31.62
CA ALA A 416 2.45 -15.31 -30.27
C ALA A 416 2.79 -14.28 -29.20
N TRP A 417 3.81 -13.43 -29.45
CA TRP A 417 4.19 -12.33 -28.56
C TRP A 417 3.06 -11.30 -28.41
N ARG A 418 2.42 -10.91 -29.51
CA ARG A 418 1.29 -9.98 -29.50
C ARG A 418 0.10 -10.56 -28.73
N ASN A 419 -0.32 -11.78 -29.05
CA ASN A 419 -1.50 -12.40 -28.45
C ASN A 419 -1.28 -12.72 -26.95
N ALA A 420 -0.04 -12.91 -26.51
CA ALA A 420 0.28 -13.02 -25.09
C ALA A 420 0.23 -11.66 -24.36
N ARG A 421 0.37 -10.55 -25.08
CA ARG A 421 0.46 -9.18 -24.54
C ARG A 421 -0.87 -8.42 -24.55
N TYR A 422 -1.73 -8.70 -25.54
CA TYR A 422 -3.00 -8.04 -25.79
C TYR A 422 -4.11 -9.08 -25.86
N VAL A 423 -5.15 -8.90 -25.04
CA VAL A 423 -6.19 -9.89 -24.75
C VAL A 423 -7.52 -9.53 -25.42
N THR A 424 -7.92 -8.26 -25.38
CA THR A 424 -9.27 -7.86 -25.82
C THR A 424 -9.28 -7.37 -27.26
N THR A 425 -8.34 -6.51 -27.64
CA THR A 425 -8.25 -6.00 -29.01
C THR A 425 -6.79 -5.85 -29.43
N PRO A 426 -6.18 -6.93 -29.96
CA PRO A 426 -4.78 -6.92 -30.36
C PRO A 426 -4.50 -5.89 -31.47
N PRO A 427 -3.43 -5.08 -31.35
CA PRO A 427 -3.02 -4.16 -32.39
C PRO A 427 -2.34 -4.86 -33.57
N ASP A 428 -2.05 -4.12 -34.65
CA ASP A 428 -1.15 -4.61 -35.69
C ASP A 428 0.29 -4.62 -35.17
N ALA A 429 1.02 -5.72 -35.42
CA ALA A 429 2.40 -5.88 -34.99
C ALA A 429 3.25 -6.41 -36.16
N ARG A 430 4.36 -5.74 -36.47
CA ARG A 430 5.26 -6.12 -37.58
C ARG A 430 6.71 -6.03 -37.16
N ASP A 431 7.53 -6.93 -37.71
CA ASP A 431 8.96 -6.96 -37.43
C ASP A 431 9.66 -5.77 -38.07
N VAL A 432 10.56 -5.16 -37.31
CA VAL A 432 11.48 -4.16 -37.85
C VAL A 432 12.68 -4.93 -38.43
N ALA A 433 12.97 -4.74 -39.72
CA ALA A 433 14.08 -5.39 -40.37
C ALA A 433 15.43 -5.05 -39.70
N ASN A 434 16.35 -6.01 -39.63
CA ASN A 434 17.71 -5.85 -39.10
C ASN A 434 17.78 -5.26 -37.69
N SER A 435 16.82 -5.61 -36.83
CA SER A 435 16.65 -5.01 -35.50
C SER A 435 17.02 -5.94 -34.34
N GLN A 436 17.80 -6.99 -34.60
CA GLN A 436 18.22 -7.89 -33.54
C GLN A 436 19.17 -7.18 -32.57
N LEU A 437 18.87 -7.31 -31.28
CA LEU A 437 19.54 -6.63 -30.19
C LEU A 437 19.80 -7.62 -29.05
N THR A 438 21.01 -7.62 -28.53
CA THR A 438 21.36 -8.35 -27.31
C THR A 438 21.30 -7.40 -26.13
N MET A 439 20.64 -7.82 -25.03
CA MET A 439 20.49 -7.00 -23.82
C MET A 439 20.65 -7.85 -22.55
N PHE A 440 21.32 -7.29 -21.54
CA PHE A 440 21.47 -7.90 -20.22
C PHE A 440 20.43 -7.34 -19.25
N ASP A 441 19.15 -7.48 -19.61
CA ASP A 441 18.03 -6.92 -18.87
C ASP A 441 17.63 -7.78 -17.67
N VAL A 442 18.23 -7.49 -16.51
CA VAL A 442 17.94 -8.20 -15.25
C VAL A 442 16.44 -8.21 -14.95
N ASP A 443 15.74 -7.10 -15.16
CA ASP A 443 14.30 -7.03 -14.88
C ASP A 443 13.51 -8.01 -15.75
N ARG A 444 13.86 -8.18 -17.04
CA ARG A 444 13.19 -9.18 -17.91
C ARG A 444 13.51 -10.62 -17.55
N VAL A 445 14.71 -10.91 -17.04
CA VAL A 445 15.06 -12.28 -16.60
C VAL A 445 14.25 -12.69 -15.37
N PHE A 446 13.98 -11.75 -14.46
CA PHE A 446 13.17 -12.01 -13.26
C PHE A 446 11.66 -11.79 -13.47
N ARG A 447 11.26 -10.82 -14.30
CA ARG A 447 9.88 -10.58 -14.71
C ARG A 447 9.55 -11.40 -15.95
N THR A 448 8.73 -12.42 -15.78
CA THR A 448 7.92 -12.89 -16.91
C THR A 448 7.00 -11.74 -17.35
N ASP A 449 6.63 -11.63 -18.62
CA ASP A 449 5.55 -10.72 -19.11
C ASP A 449 4.17 -10.95 -18.42
N ARG A 450 4.12 -11.80 -17.40
CA ARG A 450 2.96 -12.04 -16.55
C ARG A 450 2.64 -10.81 -15.72
N PRO A 451 1.34 -10.58 -15.43
CA PRO A 451 0.92 -9.50 -14.55
C PRO A 451 1.61 -9.57 -13.18
N PRO A 452 1.80 -8.43 -12.49
CA PRO A 452 2.18 -8.39 -11.08
C PRO A 452 1.34 -9.37 -10.25
N ARG A 453 1.91 -9.93 -9.18
CA ARG A 453 1.22 -10.94 -8.34
C ARG A 453 -0.19 -10.50 -7.92
N ALA A 454 -0.34 -9.23 -7.54
CA ALA A 454 -1.63 -8.65 -7.17
C ALA A 454 -2.70 -8.73 -8.29
N LEU A 455 -2.30 -8.64 -9.56
CA LEU A 455 -3.22 -8.85 -10.69
C LEU A 455 -3.50 -10.34 -10.94
N ARG A 456 -2.51 -11.22 -10.69
CA ARG A 456 -2.68 -12.67 -10.84
C ARG A 456 -3.68 -13.24 -9.83
N ASP A 457 -3.71 -12.70 -8.61
CA ASP A 457 -4.68 -13.10 -7.59
C ASP A 457 -6.11 -12.72 -8.01
N LEU A 458 -6.29 -11.58 -8.69
CA LEU A 458 -7.58 -11.19 -9.30
C LEU A 458 -7.93 -12.07 -10.52
N THR A 459 -6.95 -12.54 -11.27
CA THR A 459 -7.18 -13.51 -12.35
C THR A 459 -7.73 -14.83 -11.84
N GLN A 460 -7.39 -15.25 -10.62
CA GLN A 460 -8.00 -16.43 -9.99
C GLN A 460 -9.51 -16.24 -9.73
N HIS A 461 -9.97 -14.99 -9.63
CA HIS A 461 -11.38 -14.63 -9.50
C HIS A 461 -12.06 -14.40 -10.86
N GLY A 462 -11.44 -14.82 -11.96
CA GLY A 462 -11.97 -14.69 -13.32
C GLY A 462 -11.72 -13.34 -14.00
N TRP A 463 -11.03 -12.39 -13.34
CA TRP A 463 -10.78 -11.07 -13.93
C TRP A 463 -9.66 -11.14 -14.96
N LYS A 464 -9.91 -10.60 -16.16
CA LYS A 464 -8.89 -10.49 -17.21
C LYS A 464 -7.89 -9.39 -16.85
N THR A 465 -6.71 -9.42 -17.48
CA THR A 465 -5.79 -8.28 -17.45
C THR A 465 -5.66 -7.74 -18.87
N ALA A 466 -5.96 -6.47 -19.06
CA ALA A 466 -5.86 -5.77 -20.34
C ALA A 466 -4.99 -4.52 -20.21
N ARG A 467 -4.51 -4.00 -21.34
CA ARG A 467 -3.80 -2.71 -21.39
C ARG A 467 -4.78 -1.58 -21.66
N LEU A 468 -4.50 -0.39 -21.13
CA LEU A 468 -5.37 0.77 -21.32
C LEU A 468 -5.65 1.03 -22.81
N THR A 469 -4.64 0.87 -23.67
CA THR A 469 -4.77 1.05 -25.13
C THR A 469 -5.73 0.08 -25.80
N GLU A 470 -6.02 -1.08 -25.20
CA GLU A 470 -7.00 -2.04 -25.73
C GLU A 470 -8.45 -1.66 -25.39
N LEU A 471 -8.61 -0.85 -24.34
CA LEU A 471 -9.90 -0.48 -23.75
C LEU A 471 -10.40 0.88 -24.28
N THR A 472 -9.65 1.51 -25.19
CA THR A 472 -9.91 2.88 -25.65
C THR A 472 -10.02 2.97 -27.17
N GLU A 473 -11.04 3.65 -27.65
CA GLU A 473 -11.23 3.96 -29.08
C GLU A 473 -10.39 5.17 -29.50
N HIS A 474 -10.34 6.18 -28.63
CA HIS A 474 -9.62 7.42 -28.89
C HIS A 474 -8.83 7.83 -27.65
N ILE A 475 -7.58 8.26 -27.83
CA ILE A 475 -6.73 8.76 -26.76
C ILE A 475 -6.11 10.07 -27.24
N CYS A 476 -6.44 11.18 -26.61
CA CYS A 476 -5.85 12.49 -26.89
C CYS A 476 -4.86 12.87 -25.80
N TYR A 477 -3.62 13.19 -26.17
CA TYR A 477 -2.63 13.71 -25.23
C TYR A 477 -2.65 15.24 -25.22
N ILE A 478 -2.99 15.80 -24.07
CA ILE A 478 -3.01 17.25 -23.84
C ILE A 478 -1.80 17.62 -22.97
N PRO A 479 -0.82 18.37 -23.50
CA PRO A 479 0.32 18.83 -22.73
C PRO A 479 -0.07 19.93 -21.74
N SER A 480 0.83 20.24 -20.80
CA SER A 480 0.75 21.45 -19.98
C SER A 480 0.74 22.69 -20.88
N ALA A 481 -0.14 23.65 -20.57
CA ALA A 481 -0.30 24.89 -21.33
C ALA A 481 -0.74 26.03 -20.40
N LYS A 482 -0.55 27.28 -20.84
CA LYS A 482 -1.15 28.44 -20.15
C LYS A 482 -2.67 28.33 -20.21
N ALA A 483 -3.36 28.84 -19.19
CA ALA A 483 -4.82 28.79 -19.11
C ALA A 483 -5.53 29.30 -20.37
N ALA A 484 -5.01 30.37 -21.01
CA ALA A 484 -5.56 30.95 -22.22
C ALA A 484 -5.48 30.02 -23.46
N ASP A 485 -4.50 29.12 -23.52
CA ASP A 485 -4.26 28.24 -24.67
C ASP A 485 -5.01 26.91 -24.56
N ARG A 486 -5.47 26.56 -23.34
CA ARG A 486 -6.11 25.26 -23.03
C ARG A 486 -7.41 25.02 -23.81
N PRO A 487 -8.35 25.99 -23.96
CA PRO A 487 -9.59 25.75 -24.72
C PRO A 487 -9.34 25.40 -26.19
N ALA A 488 -8.35 26.04 -26.82
CA ALA A 488 -7.98 25.73 -28.20
C ALA A 488 -7.44 24.29 -28.35
N MET A 489 -6.68 23.79 -27.36
CA MET A 489 -6.24 22.40 -27.36
C MET A 489 -7.38 21.41 -27.16
N LEU A 490 -8.34 21.74 -26.29
CA LEU A 490 -9.51 20.90 -26.00
C LEU A 490 -10.53 20.88 -27.14
N SER A 491 -10.52 21.86 -28.05
CA SER A 491 -11.37 21.85 -29.26
C SER A 491 -11.13 20.64 -30.18
N SER A 492 -9.99 19.97 -30.02
CA SER A 492 -9.65 18.73 -30.73
C SER A 492 -10.26 17.46 -30.12
N VAL A 493 -10.89 17.58 -28.95
CA VAL A 493 -11.59 16.50 -28.23
C VAL A 493 -13.08 16.61 -28.57
N THR A 494 -13.69 15.56 -29.14
CA THR A 494 -15.08 15.58 -29.61
C THR A 494 -15.95 14.55 -28.89
N GLY A 495 -17.03 14.99 -28.22
CA GLY A 495 -18.21 14.16 -27.84
C GLY A 495 -18.06 13.17 -26.67
N GLU A 496 -19.15 13.05 -25.88
CA GLU A 496 -19.43 12.11 -24.77
C GLU A 496 -18.43 12.09 -23.57
N PRO A 497 -18.84 11.61 -22.37
CA PRO A 497 -18.02 11.75 -21.17
C PRO A 497 -16.70 10.99 -21.31
N ALA A 498 -15.63 11.74 -21.44
CA ALA A 498 -14.30 11.18 -21.54
C ALA A 498 -13.75 10.82 -20.16
N LEU A 499 -13.02 9.71 -20.08
CA LEU A 499 -12.13 9.45 -18.96
C LEU A 499 -10.90 10.36 -19.11
N ILE A 500 -10.66 11.18 -18.11
CA ILE A 500 -9.53 12.09 -18.02
C ILE A 500 -8.51 11.47 -17.06
N LEU A 501 -7.34 11.12 -17.59
CA LEU A 501 -6.26 10.48 -16.86
C LEU A 501 -5.05 11.42 -16.78
N PRO A 502 -4.77 12.03 -15.61
CA PRO A 502 -3.53 12.75 -15.40
C PRO A 502 -2.30 11.83 -15.52
N ILE A 503 -1.23 12.35 -16.14
CA ILE A 503 0.07 11.64 -16.22
C ILE A 503 0.65 11.45 -14.82
N GLU A 504 0.49 12.43 -13.94
CA GLU A 504 0.88 12.38 -12.54
C GLU A 504 0.05 11.33 -11.76
N PRO A 505 0.65 10.23 -11.27
CA PRO A 505 -0.11 9.12 -10.67
C PRO A 505 -0.86 9.45 -9.37
N HIS A 506 -0.45 10.52 -8.69
CA HIS A 506 -1.09 10.97 -7.44
C HIS A 506 -2.35 11.82 -7.68
N LEU A 507 -2.56 12.28 -8.92
CA LEU A 507 -3.79 12.98 -9.32
C LEU A 507 -4.85 11.97 -9.77
N ASP A 508 -6.10 12.28 -9.47
CA ASP A 508 -7.21 11.37 -9.70
C ASP A 508 -7.62 11.36 -11.17
N ALA A 509 -7.86 10.16 -11.68
CA ALA A 509 -8.59 9.98 -12.93
C ALA A 509 -10.07 10.29 -12.68
N VAL A 510 -10.69 11.02 -13.60
CA VAL A 510 -12.08 11.48 -13.46
C VAL A 510 -12.82 11.33 -14.78
N THR A 511 -14.14 11.20 -14.73
CA THR A 511 -15.02 11.23 -15.91
C THR A 511 -15.69 12.60 -15.99
N GLY A 512 -15.73 13.23 -17.16
CA GLY A 512 -16.41 14.52 -17.33
C GLY A 512 -15.74 15.45 -18.33
N ASP A 513 -15.82 16.76 -18.06
CA ASP A 513 -15.24 17.79 -18.92
C ASP A 513 -13.72 17.95 -18.65
N PRO A 514 -12.84 17.72 -19.64
CA PRO A 514 -11.40 17.94 -19.49
C PRO A 514 -11.02 19.39 -19.17
N GLY A 515 -11.91 20.35 -19.39
CA GLY A 515 -11.76 21.75 -19.00
C GLY A 515 -11.73 22.00 -17.49
N GLU A 516 -12.28 21.10 -16.68
CA GLU A 516 -12.29 21.22 -15.22
C GLU A 516 -10.92 20.87 -14.58
N VAL A 517 -10.03 20.20 -15.33
CA VAL A 517 -8.69 19.85 -14.85
C VAL A 517 -7.73 21.02 -15.05
N ALA A 518 -6.96 21.33 -14.00
CA ALA A 518 -6.00 22.43 -14.00
C ALA A 518 -5.10 22.45 -15.27
N PRO A 519 -4.92 23.62 -15.95
CA PRO A 519 -4.19 23.72 -17.22
C PRO A 519 -2.72 23.27 -17.17
N ASP A 520 -2.10 23.35 -15.99
CA ASP A 520 -0.71 22.95 -15.77
C ASP A 520 -0.53 21.41 -15.80
N ASN A 521 -1.60 20.64 -15.64
CA ASN A 521 -1.56 19.19 -15.65
C ASN A 521 -1.53 18.63 -17.08
N ARG A 522 -0.67 17.63 -17.28
CA ARG A 522 -0.64 16.82 -18.51
C ARG A 522 -1.67 15.72 -18.37
N ILE A 523 -2.54 15.56 -19.35
CA ILE A 523 -3.64 14.60 -19.28
C ILE A 523 -3.73 13.77 -20.57
N LEU A 524 -4.21 12.55 -20.41
CA LEU A 524 -4.80 11.76 -21.47
C LEU A 524 -6.32 11.90 -21.38
N VAL A 525 -6.95 12.26 -22.48
CA VAL A 525 -8.41 12.27 -22.61
C VAL A 525 -8.80 11.04 -23.43
N LEU A 526 -9.57 10.15 -22.82
CA LEU A 526 -9.79 8.79 -23.30
C LEU A 526 -11.28 8.57 -23.58
N GLN A 527 -11.61 8.12 -24.79
CA GLN A 527 -12.92 7.56 -25.09
C GLN A 527 -12.82 6.04 -24.95
N THR A 528 -13.57 5.51 -24.00
CA THR A 528 -13.58 4.08 -23.67
C THR A 528 -14.36 3.28 -24.70
N ARG A 529 -13.98 2.01 -24.86
CA ARG A 529 -14.79 1.02 -25.57
C ARG A 529 -15.84 0.49 -24.61
N ASP A 530 -17.05 1.02 -24.67
CA ASP A 530 -18.13 0.67 -23.73
C ASP A 530 -18.57 -0.81 -23.80
N THR A 531 -18.18 -1.49 -24.89
CA THR A 531 -18.30 -2.95 -25.04
C THR A 531 -17.34 -3.76 -24.18
N HIS A 532 -16.28 -3.13 -23.65
CA HIS A 532 -15.21 -3.78 -22.90
C HIS A 532 -15.03 -3.21 -21.49
N VAL A 533 -15.21 -1.89 -21.33
CA VAL A 533 -14.95 -1.21 -20.05
C VAL A 533 -15.97 -0.11 -19.76
N ASP A 534 -16.34 0.03 -18.49
CA ASP A 534 -17.09 1.17 -17.98
C ASP A 534 -16.12 2.30 -17.54
N ALA A 535 -16.37 3.54 -17.98
CA ALA A 535 -15.46 4.66 -17.75
C ALA A 535 -15.32 5.05 -16.27
N GLU A 536 -16.41 4.97 -15.49
CA GLU A 536 -16.41 5.28 -14.06
C GLU A 536 -15.68 4.17 -13.28
N TYR A 537 -15.92 2.91 -13.63
CA TYR A 537 -15.14 1.78 -13.10
C TYR A 537 -13.65 1.99 -13.34
N LEU A 538 -13.26 2.35 -14.57
CA LEU A 538 -11.87 2.55 -14.93
C LEU A 538 -11.25 3.71 -14.14
N ALA A 539 -11.97 4.82 -13.95
CA ALA A 539 -11.53 5.92 -13.09
C ALA A 539 -11.29 5.45 -11.64
N GLY A 540 -12.26 4.76 -11.03
CA GLY A 540 -12.15 4.23 -9.67
C GLY A 540 -10.99 3.24 -9.51
N TRP A 541 -10.84 2.32 -10.46
CA TRP A 541 -9.71 1.37 -10.49
C TRP A 541 -8.36 2.08 -10.55
N LEU A 542 -8.22 3.07 -11.44
CA LEU A 542 -6.99 3.85 -11.61
C LEU A 542 -6.64 4.72 -10.39
N ASN A 543 -7.65 5.06 -9.57
CA ASN A 543 -7.50 5.82 -8.33
C ASN A 543 -7.20 4.96 -7.11
N SER A 544 -7.44 3.65 -7.19
CA SER A 544 -7.10 2.69 -6.13
C SER A 544 -5.59 2.67 -5.84
N ALA A 545 -5.21 2.20 -4.64
CA ALA A 545 -3.79 2.08 -4.26
C ALA A 545 -2.98 1.22 -5.25
N LEU A 546 -3.57 0.12 -5.75
CA LEU A 546 -2.95 -0.72 -6.77
C LEU A 546 -2.89 -0.01 -8.13
N GLY A 547 -3.98 0.65 -8.55
CA GLY A 547 -4.04 1.45 -9.77
C GLY A 547 -2.96 2.53 -9.83
N ARG A 548 -2.77 3.29 -8.75
CA ARG A 548 -1.71 4.32 -8.66
C ARG A 548 -0.30 3.74 -8.70
N ARG A 549 -0.08 2.56 -8.11
CA ARG A 549 1.20 1.85 -8.22
C ARG A 549 1.46 1.41 -9.66
N LEU A 550 0.44 0.91 -10.37
CA LEU A 550 0.54 0.52 -11.78
C LEU A 550 0.76 1.74 -12.68
N ARG A 551 0.08 2.87 -12.43
CA ARG A 551 0.32 4.16 -13.11
C ARG A 551 1.76 4.63 -12.93
N SER A 552 2.26 4.60 -11.70
CA SER A 552 3.67 4.94 -11.38
C SER A 552 4.67 4.00 -12.07
N ALA A 553 4.34 2.72 -12.18
CA ALA A 553 5.18 1.76 -12.89
C ALA A 553 5.16 1.96 -14.42
N ALA A 554 4.03 2.38 -14.98
CA ALA A 554 3.84 2.61 -16.41
C ALA A 554 4.50 3.91 -16.90
N THR A 555 4.60 4.95 -16.07
CA THR A 555 5.31 6.20 -16.36
C THR A 555 6.83 6.04 -16.36
N GLY A 556 7.35 5.03 -15.65
CA GLY A 556 8.75 4.66 -15.71
C GLY A 556 9.10 4.07 -17.08
N SER A 557 10.10 4.64 -17.77
CA SER A 557 10.76 3.89 -18.83
C SER A 557 11.34 2.64 -18.19
N GLY A 558 11.18 1.47 -18.83
CA GLY A 558 11.73 0.20 -18.34
C GLY A 558 13.25 0.16 -18.12
N SER A 559 13.95 1.30 -18.16
CA SER A 559 15.33 1.56 -17.77
C SER A 559 15.53 1.85 -16.28
N GLY A 560 14.47 1.95 -15.47
CA GLY A 560 14.58 2.33 -14.05
C GLY A 560 14.99 3.79 -13.83
N SER A 561 15.00 4.61 -14.89
CA SER A 561 15.21 6.06 -14.80
C SER A 561 13.87 6.73 -14.52
N TYR A 562 13.78 7.48 -13.42
CA TYR A 562 12.63 8.33 -13.14
C TYR A 562 12.50 9.38 -14.25
N VAL A 563 11.47 9.24 -15.09
CA VAL A 563 11.09 10.30 -16.02
C VAL A 563 10.11 11.19 -15.27
N SER A 564 10.48 12.45 -15.05
CA SER A 564 9.57 13.42 -14.47
C SER A 564 8.27 13.44 -15.28
N PRO A 565 7.08 13.35 -14.66
CA PRO A 565 5.80 13.51 -15.36
C PRO A 565 5.76 14.78 -16.22
N ARG A 566 6.46 15.84 -15.78
CA ARG A 566 6.61 17.11 -16.51
C ARG A 566 7.43 17.03 -17.79
N ALA A 567 8.20 15.96 -18.01
CA ALA A 567 9.02 15.75 -19.21
C ALA A 567 8.34 14.82 -20.24
N VAL A 568 7.16 14.27 -19.92
CA VAL A 568 6.46 13.29 -20.76
C VAL A 568 5.99 13.92 -22.06
N ASN A 569 6.44 13.42 -23.21
CA ASN A 569 5.93 13.79 -24.54
C ASN A 569 4.86 12.82 -25.06
N LEU A 570 4.30 13.05 -26.26
CA LEU A 570 3.26 12.19 -26.85
C LEU A 570 3.68 10.71 -26.89
N THR A 571 4.86 10.42 -27.44
CA THR A 571 5.36 9.04 -27.56
C THR A 571 5.52 8.35 -26.21
N GLN A 572 5.96 9.10 -25.19
CA GLN A 572 6.09 8.60 -23.82
C GLN A 572 4.72 8.38 -23.16
N ALA A 573 3.78 9.31 -23.36
CA ALA A 573 2.41 9.16 -22.86
C ALA A 573 1.71 7.94 -23.50
N TRP A 574 1.95 7.73 -24.79
CA TRP A 574 1.43 6.56 -25.50
C TRP A 574 2.02 5.25 -25.00
N ARG A 575 3.35 5.22 -24.79
CA ARG A 575 4.04 4.07 -24.20
C ARG A 575 3.58 3.80 -22.77
N MET A 576 3.28 4.85 -22.00
CA MET A 576 2.70 4.72 -20.66
C MET A 576 1.32 4.08 -20.73
N ALA A 577 0.44 4.55 -21.62
CA ALA A 577 -0.89 3.96 -21.82
C ALA A 577 -0.79 2.48 -22.22
N ASP A 578 0.12 2.13 -23.13
CA ASP A 578 0.32 0.72 -23.52
C ASP A 578 0.88 -0.13 -22.36
N ASN A 579 1.77 0.41 -21.54
CA ASN A 579 2.33 -0.31 -20.40
C ASN A 579 1.36 -0.42 -19.20
N LEU A 580 0.31 0.38 -19.16
CA LEU A 580 -0.63 0.43 -18.04
C LEU A 580 -1.58 -0.77 -18.08
N LEU A 581 -1.39 -1.69 -17.13
CA LEU A 581 -2.24 -2.86 -16.94
C LEU A 581 -3.46 -2.53 -16.10
N ILE A 582 -4.62 -3.03 -16.52
CA ILE A 582 -5.93 -2.86 -15.91
C ILE A 582 -6.49 -4.24 -15.58
N ALA A 583 -6.99 -4.41 -14.35
CA ALA A 583 -7.79 -5.57 -14.01
C ALA A 583 -9.19 -5.37 -14.58
N LEU A 584 -9.73 -6.37 -15.25
CA LEU A 584 -10.94 -6.23 -16.05
C LEU A 584 -11.92 -7.36 -15.70
N PRO A 585 -12.84 -7.14 -14.75
CA PRO A 585 -13.99 -8.02 -14.53
C PRO A 585 -15.01 -7.88 -15.65
N ASP A 586 -16.04 -8.73 -15.66
CA ASP A 586 -17.13 -8.60 -16.63
C ASP A 586 -17.92 -7.30 -16.43
N LEU A 587 -18.47 -6.76 -17.52
CA LEU A 587 -19.16 -5.46 -17.54
C LEU A 587 -20.23 -5.27 -16.44
N PRO A 588 -21.07 -6.27 -16.08
CA PRO A 588 -22.03 -6.10 -15.00
C PRO A 588 -21.38 -5.79 -13.64
N VAL A 589 -20.25 -6.45 -13.35
CA VAL A 589 -19.48 -6.23 -12.12
C VAL A 589 -18.83 -4.84 -12.14
N GLN A 590 -18.27 -4.43 -13.28
CA GLN A 590 -17.69 -3.09 -13.44
C GLN A 590 -18.74 -2.00 -13.14
N ARG A 591 -19.93 -2.11 -13.75
CA ARG A 591 -21.03 -1.16 -13.54
C ARG A 591 -21.54 -1.16 -12.10
N ASP A 592 -21.56 -2.31 -11.45
CA ASP A 592 -21.93 -2.40 -10.05
C ASP A 592 -20.95 -1.67 -9.15
N MET A 593 -19.64 -1.91 -9.33
CA MET A 593 -18.58 -1.19 -8.63
C MET A 593 -18.64 0.32 -8.88
N ALA A 594 -18.91 0.75 -10.12
CA ALA A 594 -19.07 2.16 -10.46
C ALA A 594 -20.28 2.81 -9.73
N ARG A 595 -21.40 2.10 -9.63
CA ARG A 595 -22.56 2.54 -8.83
C ARG A 595 -22.22 2.65 -7.35
N THR A 596 -21.51 1.68 -6.80
CA THR A 596 -21.06 1.71 -5.40
C THR A 596 -20.15 2.92 -5.15
N GLU A 597 -19.18 3.18 -6.03
CA GLU A 597 -18.28 4.33 -5.90
C GLU A 597 -19.05 5.66 -5.96
N ARG A 598 -20.05 5.79 -6.83
CA ARG A 598 -20.92 6.98 -6.87
C ARG A 598 -21.68 7.18 -5.56
N ALA A 599 -22.23 6.11 -4.99
CA ALA A 599 -22.92 6.17 -3.70
C ALA A 599 -21.98 6.60 -2.57
N LEU A 600 -20.77 6.04 -2.52
CA LEU A 600 -19.74 6.40 -1.53
C LEU A 600 -19.28 7.86 -1.70
N ALA A 601 -19.04 8.31 -2.94
CA ALA A 601 -18.64 9.68 -3.23
C ALA A 601 -19.73 10.69 -2.83
N ALA A 602 -21.01 10.35 -3.05
CA ALA A 602 -22.14 11.16 -2.61
C ALA A 602 -22.21 11.24 -1.08
N ALA A 603 -22.11 10.11 -0.38
CA ALA A 603 -22.11 10.07 1.09
C ALA A 603 -20.96 10.89 1.69
N ARG A 604 -19.75 10.76 1.13
CA ARG A 604 -18.59 11.55 1.55
C ARG A 604 -18.80 13.05 1.38
N ARG A 605 -19.41 13.47 0.26
CA ARG A 605 -19.72 14.88 0.00
C ARG A 605 -20.71 15.42 1.01
N HIS A 606 -21.78 14.66 1.29
CA HIS A 606 -22.73 15.00 2.35
C HIS A 606 -22.05 15.19 3.70
N LEU A 607 -21.16 14.26 4.11
CA LEU A 607 -20.45 14.39 5.39
C LEU A 607 -19.53 15.63 5.45
N VAL A 608 -18.85 15.97 4.34
CA VAL A 608 -18.03 17.18 4.25
C VAL A 608 -18.87 18.44 4.33
N ASP A 609 -20.03 18.45 3.68
CA ASP A 609 -20.97 19.56 3.71
C ASP A 609 -21.60 19.72 5.10
N SER A 610 -22.01 18.62 5.75
CA SER A 610 -22.46 18.60 7.14
C SER A 610 -21.39 19.12 8.11
N HIS A 611 -20.12 18.74 7.91
CA HIS A 611 -19.02 19.28 8.71
C HIS A 611 -18.87 20.79 8.53
N ARG A 612 -18.90 21.28 7.28
CA ARG A 612 -18.84 22.72 7.00
C ARG A 612 -20.00 23.46 7.64
N GLU A 613 -21.21 22.90 7.55
CA GLU A 613 -22.42 23.50 8.09
C GLU A 613 -22.41 23.56 9.61
N LEU A 614 -21.89 22.54 10.30
CA LEU A 614 -21.79 22.51 11.77
C LEU A 614 -21.02 23.72 12.30
N TRP A 615 -19.95 24.11 11.61
CA TRP A 615 -19.11 25.24 12.01
C TRP A 615 -19.64 26.59 11.53
N ASN A 616 -20.41 26.62 10.44
CA ASN A 616 -21.01 27.85 9.92
C ASN A 616 -22.33 28.21 10.63
N ASP A 617 -23.13 27.23 11.05
CA ASP A 617 -24.35 27.41 11.84
C ASP A 617 -24.50 26.38 12.99
N PRO A 618 -23.77 26.58 14.11
CA PRO A 618 -23.80 25.65 15.25
C PRO A 618 -25.18 25.47 15.91
N LYS A 619 -26.17 26.32 15.59
CA LYS A 619 -27.54 26.18 16.12
C LYS A 619 -28.23 24.94 15.57
N ARG A 620 -27.90 24.51 14.33
CA ARG A 620 -28.41 23.30 13.67
C ARG A 620 -27.72 22.00 14.10
N ARG A 621 -26.79 22.02 15.08
CA ARG A 621 -25.97 20.85 15.47
C ARG A 621 -26.75 19.54 15.66
N SER A 622 -27.98 19.59 16.19
CA SER A 622 -28.81 18.40 16.41
C SER A 622 -29.35 17.82 15.11
N ASP A 623 -29.73 18.69 14.15
CA ASP A 623 -30.20 18.26 12.84
C ASP A 623 -29.03 17.74 12.00
N ILE A 624 -27.89 18.42 12.06
CA ILE A 624 -26.65 17.99 11.37
C ILE A 624 -26.15 16.66 11.94
N TYR A 625 -26.18 16.47 13.26
CA TYR A 625 -25.85 15.19 13.89
C TYR A 625 -26.82 14.09 13.42
N ARG A 626 -28.12 14.37 13.33
CA ARG A 626 -29.13 13.41 12.83
C ARG A 626 -28.85 13.01 11.38
N GLU A 627 -28.57 13.98 10.51
CA GLU A 627 -28.25 13.75 9.10
C GLU A 627 -26.95 12.95 8.93
N ALA A 628 -25.90 13.29 9.69
CA ALA A 628 -24.64 12.56 9.68
C ALA A 628 -24.77 11.15 10.26
N SER A 629 -25.58 10.96 11.30
CA SER A 629 -25.79 9.66 11.96
C SER A 629 -26.57 8.67 11.09
N ARG A 630 -27.41 9.16 10.15
CA ARG A 630 -28.02 8.32 9.11
C ARG A 630 -26.99 7.74 8.14
N LEU A 631 -25.86 8.41 7.96
CA LEU A 631 -24.76 7.97 7.11
C LEU A 631 -23.69 7.17 7.88
N ILE A 632 -23.58 7.37 9.21
CA ILE A 632 -22.63 6.71 10.11
C ILE A 632 -23.29 6.40 11.46
N PRO A 633 -23.86 5.21 11.68
CA PRO A 633 -24.34 4.79 13.01
C PRO A 633 -23.16 4.69 14.01
N SER A 634 -23.30 5.16 15.27
CA SER A 634 -22.27 4.96 16.33
C SER A 634 -22.01 3.46 16.62
N ALA A 635 -20.93 3.07 17.31
CA ALA A 635 -20.63 1.64 17.53
C ALA A 635 -21.15 1.08 18.87
N ASP A 636 -21.73 1.93 19.73
CA ASP A 636 -21.97 1.61 21.14
C ASP A 636 -23.45 1.32 21.43
N LEU A 637 -23.76 0.13 21.96
CA LEU A 637 -25.13 -0.28 22.34
C LEU A 637 -25.58 0.43 23.63
N ASP A 638 -24.66 0.83 24.51
CA ASP A 638 -24.98 1.55 25.75
C ASP A 638 -25.54 2.95 25.44
N GLU A 639 -24.94 3.63 24.46
CA GLU A 639 -25.40 4.94 23.98
C GLU A 639 -26.78 4.83 23.32
N TRP A 640 -27.03 3.74 22.57
CA TRP A 640 -28.34 3.51 21.97
C TRP A 640 -29.41 3.16 23.00
N ALA A 641 -29.09 2.38 24.03
CA ALA A 641 -30.01 2.03 25.12
C ALA A 641 -30.59 3.28 25.81
N ALA A 642 -29.79 4.33 25.97
CA ALA A 642 -30.24 5.62 26.51
C ALA A 642 -31.31 6.33 25.67
N SER A 643 -31.45 5.98 24.39
CA SER A 643 -32.45 6.53 23.47
C SER A 643 -33.76 5.72 23.41
N LEU A 644 -33.80 4.54 24.02
CA LEU A 644 -34.96 3.64 24.01
C LEU A 644 -35.92 3.90 25.18
N PRO A 645 -37.21 3.55 25.06
CA PRO A 645 -38.12 3.52 26.20
C PRO A 645 -37.61 2.57 27.28
N PHE A 646 -37.80 2.95 28.56
CA PHE A 646 -37.34 2.16 29.72
C PHE A 646 -37.69 0.66 29.64
N PRO A 647 -38.90 0.26 29.19
CA PRO A 647 -39.26 -1.15 29.04
C PRO A 647 -38.27 -1.96 28.16
N MET A 648 -37.72 -1.36 27.10
CA MET A 648 -36.73 -2.01 26.23
C MET A 648 -35.30 -1.76 26.72
N ALA A 649 -35.02 -0.52 27.15
CA ALA A 649 -33.69 -0.09 27.57
C ALA A 649 -33.17 -0.88 28.78
N SER A 650 -34.04 -1.13 29.77
CA SER A 650 -33.69 -1.89 30.98
C SER A 650 -33.30 -3.34 30.67
N ALA A 651 -33.98 -4.00 29.72
CA ALA A 651 -33.66 -5.36 29.31
C ALA A 651 -32.35 -5.45 28.51
N LEU A 652 -32.06 -4.46 27.65
CA LEU A 652 -30.78 -4.35 26.93
C LEU A 652 -29.62 -4.06 27.87
N TRP A 653 -29.83 -3.19 28.85
CA TRP A 653 -28.85 -2.87 29.87
C TRP A 653 -28.53 -4.08 30.77
N ALA A 654 -29.57 -4.83 31.17
CA ALA A 654 -29.38 -6.06 31.91
C ALA A 654 -28.59 -7.11 31.11
N TYR A 655 -28.66 -7.09 29.77
CA TYR A 655 -27.81 -7.94 28.93
C TYR A 655 -26.34 -7.51 28.98
N GLU A 656 -26.06 -6.21 28.85
CA GLU A 656 -24.69 -5.71 28.89
C GLU A 656 -24.04 -5.91 30.27
N SER A 657 -24.82 -5.81 31.35
CA SER A 657 -24.32 -6.03 32.72
C SER A 657 -23.90 -7.48 33.02
N LYS A 658 -24.33 -8.49 32.24
CA LYS A 658 -23.95 -9.90 32.46
C LYS A 658 -22.47 -10.20 32.16
N GLY A 659 -21.79 -9.36 31.37
CA GLY A 659 -20.41 -9.61 30.92
C GLY A 659 -20.25 -10.94 30.15
N ASP A 660 -19.01 -11.31 29.81
CA ASP A 660 -18.73 -12.53 29.02
C ASP A 660 -18.50 -13.79 29.88
N SER A 661 -18.51 -13.66 31.21
CA SER A 661 -18.20 -14.74 32.15
C SER A 661 -19.32 -15.76 32.35
N ASN A 662 -20.56 -15.44 31.93
CA ASN A 662 -21.70 -16.34 32.00
C ASN A 662 -22.52 -16.28 30.71
N LEU A 663 -22.06 -17.01 29.69
CA LEU A 663 -22.67 -17.04 28.35
C LEU A 663 -24.11 -17.53 28.36
N HIS A 664 -24.48 -18.45 29.26
CA HIS A 664 -25.86 -18.93 29.39
C HIS A 664 -26.79 -17.82 29.88
N ALA A 665 -26.38 -17.08 30.92
CA ALA A 665 -27.14 -15.94 31.43
C ALA A 665 -27.22 -14.81 30.40
N ARG A 666 -26.11 -14.52 29.69
CA ARG A 666 -26.05 -13.51 28.62
C ARG A 666 -26.98 -13.88 27.46
N HIS A 667 -26.98 -15.13 27.03
CA HIS A 667 -27.87 -15.65 25.99
C HIS A 667 -29.35 -15.56 26.39
N ALA A 668 -29.71 -15.99 27.60
CA ALA A 668 -31.08 -15.89 28.11
C ALA A 668 -31.54 -14.42 28.19
N GLN A 669 -30.68 -13.53 28.66
CA GLN A 669 -30.99 -12.11 28.80
C GLN A 669 -31.16 -11.40 27.44
N MET A 670 -30.43 -11.81 26.41
CA MET A 670 -30.65 -11.29 25.05
C MET A 670 -32.06 -11.65 24.54
N PHE A 671 -32.58 -12.85 24.84
CA PHE A 671 -33.97 -13.17 24.54
C PHE A 671 -34.96 -12.33 25.36
N HIS A 672 -34.65 -11.99 26.61
CA HIS A 672 -35.48 -11.06 27.39
C HIS A 672 -35.52 -9.66 26.77
N PHE A 673 -34.41 -9.16 26.20
CA PHE A 673 -34.42 -7.90 25.42
C PHE A 673 -35.38 -7.99 24.21
N TRP A 674 -35.35 -9.11 23.49
CA TRP A 674 -36.26 -9.31 22.36
C TRP A 674 -37.71 -9.50 22.79
N ASP A 675 -37.96 -10.19 23.91
CA ASP A 675 -39.29 -10.33 24.50
C ASP A 675 -39.85 -8.94 24.85
N ALA A 676 -39.08 -8.14 25.59
CA ALA A 676 -39.42 -6.76 25.90
C ALA A 676 -39.68 -5.90 24.64
N THR A 677 -38.83 -6.03 23.63
CA THR A 677 -38.96 -5.30 22.37
C THR A 677 -40.25 -5.65 21.63
N ILE A 678 -40.53 -6.95 21.44
CA ILE A 678 -41.70 -7.42 20.69
C ILE A 678 -42.98 -7.03 21.42
N GLU A 679 -43.03 -7.25 22.73
CA GLU A 679 -44.21 -6.97 23.54
C GLU A 679 -44.48 -5.48 23.66
N PHE A 680 -43.44 -4.66 23.85
CA PHE A 680 -43.60 -3.21 23.88
C PHE A 680 -44.07 -2.67 22.52
N HIS A 681 -43.50 -3.12 21.41
CA HIS A 681 -43.96 -2.72 20.07
C HIS A 681 -45.43 -3.13 19.83
N ALA A 682 -45.81 -4.35 20.23
CA ALA A 682 -47.19 -4.81 20.12
C ALA A 682 -48.13 -3.96 20.98
N ALA A 683 -47.72 -3.61 22.21
CA ALA A 683 -48.48 -2.71 23.07
C ALA A 683 -48.69 -1.35 22.41
N VAL A 684 -47.66 -0.75 21.80
CA VAL A 684 -47.79 0.55 21.09
C VAL A 684 -48.76 0.49 19.91
N VAL A 685 -48.66 -0.55 19.08
CA VAL A 685 -49.57 -0.71 17.92
C VAL A 685 -51.00 -1.00 18.36
N LEU A 686 -51.19 -1.77 19.45
CA LEU A 686 -52.50 -1.99 20.07
C LEU A 686 -53.06 -0.72 20.71
N SER A 687 -52.22 0.13 21.31
CA SER A 687 -52.66 1.43 21.84
C SER A 687 -53.36 2.26 20.77
N ALA A 688 -52.80 2.31 19.55
CA ALA A 688 -53.41 3.02 18.44
C ALA A 688 -54.73 2.39 18.00
N LEU A 689 -54.82 1.04 18.01
CA LEU A 689 -56.09 0.35 17.76
C LEU A 689 -57.15 0.74 18.80
N LEU A 690 -56.77 0.85 20.08
CA LEU A 690 -57.68 1.26 21.15
C LEU A 690 -58.19 2.70 20.99
N GLN A 691 -57.50 3.55 20.23
CA GLN A 691 -57.98 4.89 19.88
C GLN A 691 -58.90 4.91 18.64
N ASP A 692 -58.96 3.83 17.86
CA ASP A 692 -59.75 3.70 16.64
C ASP A 692 -60.93 2.72 16.84
N ARG A 693 -62.09 3.24 17.25
CA ARG A 693 -63.30 2.44 17.48
C ARG A 693 -63.74 1.63 16.26
N SER A 694 -63.69 2.23 15.07
CA SER A 694 -64.00 1.54 13.81
C SER A 694 -63.01 0.40 13.52
N GLY A 695 -61.73 0.61 13.84
CA GLY A 695 -60.71 -0.41 13.73
C GLY A 695 -60.89 -1.55 14.73
N LEU A 696 -61.26 -1.27 15.97
CA LEU A 696 -61.52 -2.29 16.98
C LEU A 696 -62.59 -3.30 16.56
N GLU A 697 -63.72 -2.82 16.06
CA GLU A 697 -64.84 -3.65 15.62
C GLU A 697 -64.46 -4.58 14.46
N GLN A 698 -63.52 -4.16 13.62
CA GLN A 698 -63.05 -4.95 12.48
C GLN A 698 -61.90 -5.92 12.84
N GLU A 699 -60.93 -5.46 13.63
CA GLU A 699 -59.69 -6.22 13.85
C GLU A 699 -59.77 -7.22 14.98
N LEU A 700 -60.58 -6.98 16.03
CA LEU A 700 -60.72 -7.94 17.14
C LEU A 700 -61.24 -9.32 16.69
N PRO A 701 -62.35 -9.43 15.91
CA PRO A 701 -62.80 -10.73 15.40
C PRO A 701 -61.74 -11.43 14.55
N ALA A 702 -61.01 -10.65 13.76
CA ALA A 702 -60.04 -11.19 12.82
C ALA A 702 -58.74 -11.65 13.50
N LEU A 703 -58.31 -10.96 14.57
CA LEU A 703 -57.22 -11.41 15.44
C LEU A 703 -57.61 -12.68 16.18
N ALA A 704 -58.79 -12.73 16.80
CA ALA A 704 -59.29 -13.93 17.49
C ALA A 704 -59.38 -15.15 16.56
N ALA A 705 -59.85 -14.95 15.33
CA ALA A 705 -59.88 -16.00 14.30
C ALA A 705 -58.47 -16.46 13.90
N GLN A 706 -57.50 -15.55 13.78
CA GLN A 706 -56.12 -15.89 13.47
C GLN A 706 -55.44 -16.66 14.61
N PHE A 707 -55.64 -16.24 15.86
CA PHE A 707 -55.13 -16.97 17.03
C PHE A 707 -55.67 -18.39 17.07
N SER A 708 -56.99 -18.54 16.93
CA SER A 708 -57.67 -19.85 16.91
C SER A 708 -57.14 -20.77 15.80
N LYS A 709 -56.87 -20.22 14.61
CA LYS A 709 -56.35 -20.99 13.46
C LYS A 709 -54.99 -21.64 13.73
N VAL A 710 -54.15 -21.02 14.56
CA VAL A 710 -52.81 -21.52 14.89
C VAL A 710 -52.72 -22.10 16.31
N GLY A 711 -53.85 -22.28 16.99
CA GLY A 711 -53.91 -22.85 18.34
C GLY A 711 -53.32 -21.96 19.43
N LEU A 712 -53.33 -20.64 19.23
CA LEU A 712 -52.89 -19.65 20.21
C LEU A 712 -54.09 -18.94 20.85
N SER A 713 -53.88 -18.32 22.01
CA SER A 713 -54.88 -17.50 22.72
C SER A 713 -54.19 -16.30 23.36
N SER A 714 -54.82 -15.12 23.35
CA SER A 714 -54.32 -13.94 24.05
C SER A 714 -54.34 -14.10 25.57
N GLU A 715 -55.11 -15.05 26.13
CA GLU A 715 -55.07 -15.40 27.56
C GLU A 715 -53.71 -15.93 28.02
N ARG A 716 -52.85 -16.31 27.08
CA ARG A 716 -51.43 -16.63 27.29
C ARG A 716 -50.59 -15.87 26.26
N ALA A 717 -49.95 -14.80 26.69
CA ALA A 717 -49.06 -13.97 25.91
C ALA A 717 -47.78 -14.74 25.52
N THR A 718 -47.83 -15.44 24.39
CA THR A 718 -46.63 -15.96 23.73
C THR A 718 -46.15 -14.96 22.70
N LEU A 719 -44.85 -14.95 22.35
CA LEU A 719 -44.37 -14.09 21.28
C LEU A 719 -45.10 -14.32 19.94
N GLY A 720 -45.59 -15.54 19.69
CA GLY A 720 -46.40 -15.84 18.52
C GLY A 720 -47.71 -15.05 18.47
N VAL A 721 -48.36 -14.84 19.63
CA VAL A 721 -49.56 -14.00 19.75
C VAL A 721 -49.23 -12.56 19.36
N TRP A 722 -48.18 -11.99 19.96
CA TRP A 722 -47.76 -10.60 19.69
C TRP A 722 -47.28 -10.38 18.27
N HIS A 723 -46.62 -11.37 17.67
CA HIS A 723 -46.19 -11.31 16.29
C HIS A 723 -47.38 -11.29 15.32
N ILE A 724 -48.43 -12.07 15.58
CA ILE A 724 -49.67 -12.03 14.78
C ILE A 724 -50.32 -10.65 14.87
N VAL A 725 -50.38 -10.08 16.08
CA VAL A 725 -50.87 -8.71 16.30
C VAL A 725 -50.08 -7.72 15.45
N LEU A 726 -48.75 -7.73 15.57
CA LEU A 726 -47.87 -6.84 14.82
C LEU A 726 -48.03 -7.01 13.31
N GLN A 727 -47.94 -8.24 12.79
CA GLN A 727 -48.09 -8.50 11.36
C GLN A 727 -49.41 -7.97 10.79
N ARG A 728 -50.51 -8.22 11.50
CA ARG A 728 -51.83 -7.84 11.04
C ARG A 728 -52.05 -6.34 11.11
N LEU A 729 -51.79 -5.72 12.26
CA LEU A 729 -52.04 -4.31 12.48
C LEU A 729 -51.06 -3.43 11.71
N THR A 730 -49.77 -3.80 11.64
CA THR A 730 -48.79 -3.12 10.79
C THR A 730 -49.24 -3.11 9.34
N LYS A 731 -49.70 -4.26 8.81
CA LYS A 731 -50.22 -4.33 7.44
C LYS A 731 -51.42 -3.41 7.24
N ARG A 732 -52.38 -3.40 8.18
CA ARG A 732 -53.56 -2.51 8.13
C ARG A 732 -53.13 -1.05 8.07
N TYR A 733 -52.38 -0.59 9.08
CA TYR A 733 -52.01 0.81 9.21
C TYR A 733 -51.12 1.28 8.07
N ARG A 734 -50.17 0.46 7.61
CA ARG A 734 -49.35 0.78 6.43
C ARG A 734 -50.21 0.89 5.16
N THR A 735 -51.18 -0.01 4.97
CA THR A 735 -52.09 0.06 3.81
C THR A 735 -52.92 1.34 3.84
N ALA A 736 -53.42 1.73 5.02
CA ALA A 736 -54.13 2.98 5.21
C ALA A 736 -53.23 4.21 4.94
N LEU A 737 -52.02 4.25 5.50
CA LEU A 737 -51.07 5.36 5.34
C LEU A 737 -50.56 5.54 3.91
N THR A 738 -50.48 4.45 3.13
CA THR A 738 -50.00 4.46 1.73
C THR A 738 -51.13 4.51 0.69
N GLY A 739 -52.39 4.39 1.14
CA GLY A 739 -53.57 4.50 0.28
C GLY A 739 -53.83 5.92 -0.19
N THR A 740 -54.87 6.13 -1.00
CA THR A 740 -55.25 7.45 -1.52
C THR A 740 -56.30 8.18 -0.68
N ASP A 741 -56.83 7.54 0.37
CA ASP A 741 -57.86 8.09 1.25
C ASP A 741 -57.23 8.99 2.33
N THR A 742 -57.36 10.30 2.16
CA THR A 742 -56.78 11.30 3.07
C THR A 742 -57.42 11.30 4.45
N ASP A 743 -58.70 10.94 4.56
CA ASP A 743 -59.42 10.91 5.83
C ASP A 743 -58.95 9.70 6.66
N GLU A 744 -58.73 8.57 5.99
CA GLU A 744 -58.18 7.37 6.64
C GLU A 744 -56.71 7.56 7.04
N GLN A 745 -55.90 8.22 6.21
CA GLN A 745 -54.53 8.60 6.59
C GLN A 745 -54.52 9.51 7.84
N ALA A 746 -55.41 10.51 7.90
CA ALA A 746 -55.53 11.40 9.05
C ALA A 746 -55.98 10.63 10.30
N ARG A 747 -56.98 9.74 10.16
CA ARG A 747 -57.46 8.87 11.25
C ARG A 747 -56.32 8.04 11.86
N VAL A 748 -55.51 7.39 11.03
CA VAL A 748 -54.37 6.59 11.50
C VAL A 748 -53.33 7.46 12.19
N ARG A 749 -52.99 8.63 11.64
CA ARG A 749 -52.04 9.57 12.28
C ARG A 749 -52.54 10.01 13.66
N THR A 750 -53.82 10.38 13.77
CA THR A 750 -54.45 10.74 15.05
C THR A 750 -54.51 9.57 16.03
N ALA A 751 -54.76 8.34 15.55
CA ALA A 751 -54.74 7.14 16.40
C ALA A 751 -53.37 6.88 17.04
N PHE A 752 -52.28 7.26 16.34
CA PHE A 752 -50.91 7.26 16.88
C PHE A 752 -50.53 8.59 17.57
N ALA A 753 -51.50 9.40 17.98
CA ALA A 753 -51.31 10.69 18.62
C ALA A 753 -50.38 11.65 17.85
N ASP A 754 -50.42 11.61 16.51
CA ASP A 754 -49.56 12.38 15.62
C ASP A 754 -48.06 12.10 15.81
N ALA A 755 -47.73 10.82 15.99
CA ALA A 755 -46.34 10.35 15.99
C ALA A 755 -45.56 10.88 14.76
N PRO A 756 -44.26 11.19 14.90
CA PRO A 756 -43.45 11.73 13.81
C PRO A 756 -43.56 10.85 12.55
N PRO A 757 -43.88 11.41 11.36
CA PRO A 757 -44.18 10.62 10.16
C PRO A 757 -43.09 9.59 9.80
N ASP A 758 -41.82 10.03 9.75
CA ASP A 758 -40.68 9.15 9.45
C ASP A 758 -40.55 7.99 10.46
N PHE A 759 -40.82 8.27 11.74
CA PHE A 759 -40.71 7.27 12.79
C PHE A 759 -41.90 6.31 12.76
N LEU A 760 -43.10 6.81 12.47
CA LEU A 760 -44.31 6.01 12.32
C LEU A 760 -44.19 5.04 11.13
N ASP A 761 -43.67 5.50 9.98
CA ASP A 761 -43.42 4.66 8.80
C ASP A 761 -42.41 3.54 9.12
N THR A 762 -41.41 3.84 9.94
CA THR A 762 -40.41 2.89 10.41
C THR A 762 -41.00 1.86 11.37
N LEU A 763 -41.77 2.30 12.37
CA LEU A 763 -42.45 1.46 13.35
C LEU A 763 -43.43 0.48 12.67
N LEU A 764 -44.07 0.93 11.59
CA LEU A 764 -45.01 0.17 10.78
C LEU A 764 -44.36 -0.45 9.52
N SER A 765 -43.03 -0.61 9.51
CA SER A 765 -42.34 -1.22 8.39
C SER A 765 -42.45 -2.75 8.40
N THR A 766 -42.46 -3.33 7.20
CA THR A 766 -42.34 -4.78 7.03
C THR A 766 -40.98 -5.29 7.49
N ASP A 767 -39.94 -4.47 7.41
CA ASP A 767 -38.57 -4.85 7.76
C ASP A 767 -38.42 -5.09 9.27
N VAL A 768 -38.99 -4.19 10.10
CA VAL A 768 -39.05 -4.39 11.55
C VAL A 768 -39.88 -5.63 11.87
N THR A 769 -41.06 -5.78 11.26
CA THR A 769 -41.94 -6.93 11.55
C THR A 769 -41.30 -8.26 11.18
N ASN A 770 -40.61 -8.34 10.02
CA ASN A 770 -39.92 -9.55 9.58
C ASN A 770 -38.75 -9.91 10.50
N LEU A 771 -37.96 -8.91 10.91
CA LEU A 771 -36.86 -9.07 11.87
C LEU A 771 -37.34 -9.70 13.18
N LEU A 772 -38.47 -9.22 13.73
CA LEU A 772 -39.06 -9.80 14.94
C LEU A 772 -39.50 -11.26 14.73
N GLY A 773 -40.03 -11.59 13.54
CA GLY A 773 -40.41 -12.96 13.17
C GLY A 773 -39.21 -13.91 13.07
N GLU A 774 -38.09 -13.44 12.53
CA GLU A 774 -36.84 -14.20 12.47
C GLU A 774 -36.33 -14.52 13.88
N VAL A 775 -36.30 -13.54 14.79
CA VAL A 775 -35.87 -13.77 16.17
C VAL A 775 -36.76 -14.79 16.90
N ILE A 776 -38.08 -14.73 16.69
CA ILE A 776 -39.02 -15.72 17.24
C ILE A 776 -38.72 -17.12 16.69
N HIS A 777 -38.44 -17.22 15.39
CA HIS A 777 -38.07 -18.50 14.78
C HIS A 777 -36.79 -19.06 15.38
N LEU A 778 -35.76 -18.22 15.57
CA LEU A 778 -34.51 -18.61 16.22
C LEU A 778 -34.74 -19.08 17.66
N ARG A 779 -35.52 -18.33 18.45
CA ARG A 779 -35.88 -18.71 19.83
C ARG A 779 -36.53 -20.09 19.90
N ASN A 780 -37.54 -20.34 19.06
CA ASN A 780 -38.28 -21.60 19.05
C ASN A 780 -37.39 -22.77 18.60
N THR A 781 -36.53 -22.53 17.61
CA THR A 781 -35.60 -23.54 17.09
C THR A 781 -34.56 -23.92 18.14
N TRP A 782 -33.94 -22.93 18.79
CA TRP A 782 -32.88 -23.19 19.76
C TRP A 782 -33.40 -23.69 21.11
N SER A 783 -34.61 -23.31 21.52
CA SER A 783 -35.24 -23.81 22.75
C SER A 783 -35.74 -25.27 22.63
N GLY A 784 -35.94 -25.78 21.39
CA GLY A 784 -36.43 -27.14 21.12
C GLY A 784 -35.37 -28.24 21.20
N HIS A 785 -34.09 -27.90 21.34
CA HIS A 785 -32.99 -28.86 21.49
C HIS A 785 -32.65 -29.06 22.97
N SER A 786 -33.11 -30.15 23.58
CA SER A 786 -32.99 -30.43 25.03
C SER A 786 -31.61 -30.95 25.50
N GLY A 787 -30.55 -30.77 24.70
CA GLY A 787 -29.17 -31.09 25.09
C GLY A 787 -28.44 -29.86 25.63
N ALA A 788 -27.40 -30.06 26.45
CA ALA A 788 -26.55 -28.96 26.92
C ALA A 788 -25.84 -28.28 25.72
N THR A 789 -26.22 -27.04 25.41
CA THR A 789 -25.59 -26.24 24.35
C THR A 789 -24.15 -25.93 24.72
N GLY A 790 -23.19 -26.27 23.84
CA GLY A 790 -21.78 -25.96 24.07
C GLY A 790 -21.48 -24.46 24.02
N GLU A 791 -20.42 -24.01 24.70
CA GLU A 791 -20.04 -22.59 24.78
C GLU A 791 -19.83 -21.93 23.41
N ASP A 792 -19.23 -22.64 22.44
CA ASP A 792 -18.99 -22.10 21.10
C ASP A 792 -20.30 -21.84 20.34
N SER A 793 -21.29 -22.72 20.51
CA SER A 793 -22.62 -22.55 19.93
C SER A 793 -23.37 -21.39 20.59
N LEU A 794 -23.22 -21.19 21.91
CA LEU A 794 -23.79 -20.03 22.60
C LEU A 794 -23.17 -18.72 22.12
N LYS A 795 -21.85 -18.67 21.89
CA LYS A 795 -21.19 -17.48 21.32
C LYS A 795 -21.70 -17.17 19.93
N GLU A 796 -21.87 -18.19 19.08
CA GLU A 796 -22.42 -18.02 17.74
C GLU A 796 -23.87 -17.49 17.79
N GLN A 797 -24.72 -18.10 18.62
CA GLN A 797 -26.11 -17.66 18.81
C GLN A 797 -26.19 -16.22 19.35
N ILE A 798 -25.38 -15.87 20.35
CA ILE A 798 -25.27 -14.50 20.86
C ILE A 798 -24.81 -13.55 19.76
N GLY A 799 -23.83 -13.93 18.94
CA GLY A 799 -23.35 -13.14 17.80
C GLY A 799 -24.45 -12.87 16.77
N ILE A 800 -25.22 -13.90 16.42
CA ILE A 800 -26.38 -13.79 15.54
C ILE A 800 -27.42 -12.83 16.14
N LEU A 801 -27.84 -13.03 17.39
CA LEU A 801 -28.82 -12.17 18.04
C LEU A 801 -28.33 -10.72 18.14
N THR A 802 -27.06 -10.51 18.47
CA THR A 802 -26.43 -9.19 18.52
C THR A 802 -26.45 -8.51 17.15
N SER A 803 -26.19 -9.24 16.06
CA SER A 803 -26.34 -8.70 14.70
C SER A 803 -27.77 -8.22 14.43
N HIS A 804 -28.78 -8.97 14.88
CA HIS A 804 -30.18 -8.56 14.73
C HIS A 804 -30.49 -7.30 15.57
N VAL A 805 -29.85 -7.10 16.74
CA VAL A 805 -29.97 -5.87 17.52
C VAL A 805 -29.44 -4.68 16.72
N HIS A 806 -28.30 -4.84 16.04
CA HIS A 806 -27.76 -3.81 15.14
C HIS A 806 -28.68 -3.53 13.95
N THR A 807 -29.31 -4.56 13.36
CA THR A 807 -30.32 -4.38 12.32
C THR A 807 -31.51 -3.57 12.83
N LEU A 808 -32.06 -3.92 14.00
CA LEU A 808 -33.16 -3.20 14.63
C LEU A 808 -32.79 -1.73 14.87
N ARG A 809 -31.59 -1.50 15.37
CA ARG A 809 -31.05 -0.16 15.60
C ARG A 809 -30.92 0.65 14.33
N ASN A 810 -30.46 0.06 13.23
CA ASN A 810 -30.34 0.76 11.95
C ASN A 810 -31.71 1.12 11.36
N LEU A 811 -32.72 0.29 11.61
CA LEU A 811 -34.10 0.58 11.22
C LEU A 811 -34.70 1.69 12.07
N ILE A 812 -34.69 1.55 13.40
CA ILE A 812 -35.39 2.43 14.36
C ILE A 812 -34.61 3.72 14.67
N GLY A 813 -33.28 3.67 14.64
CA GLY A 813 -32.41 4.79 14.99
C GLY A 813 -32.69 5.34 16.39
N ALA A 814 -32.76 6.66 16.49
CA ALA A 814 -33.10 7.39 17.72
C ALA A 814 -34.57 7.85 17.76
N GLY A 815 -35.45 7.25 16.95
CA GLY A 815 -36.81 7.74 16.72
C GLY A 815 -37.68 7.83 17.98
N TRP A 816 -37.42 6.98 18.98
CA TRP A 816 -38.10 7.01 20.28
C TRP A 816 -37.85 8.30 21.08
N LEU A 817 -36.79 9.06 20.80
CA LEU A 817 -36.57 10.38 21.43
C LEU A 817 -37.59 11.42 20.97
N ASP A 818 -38.13 11.27 19.76
CA ASP A 818 -39.16 12.15 19.19
C ASP A 818 -40.58 11.68 19.51
N PHE A 819 -40.73 10.48 20.12
CA PHE A 819 -41.98 9.93 20.62
C PHE A 819 -41.77 9.21 21.97
N PRO A 820 -41.36 9.96 23.02
CA PRO A 820 -40.89 9.38 24.26
C PRO A 820 -42.03 8.80 25.12
N LEU A 821 -41.71 7.74 25.86
CA LEU A 821 -42.56 7.20 26.91
C LEU A 821 -42.47 8.05 28.18
N ILE A 822 -43.63 8.38 28.74
CA ILE A 822 -43.76 9.13 29.98
C ILE A 822 -44.69 8.40 30.95
N ARG A 823 -44.45 8.59 32.25
CA ARG A 823 -45.43 8.33 33.32
C ARG A 823 -46.00 9.66 33.78
N ALA A 824 -47.32 9.80 33.69
CA ALA A 824 -47.99 11.05 34.02
C ALA A 824 -48.10 11.24 35.55
N GLY A 825 -47.86 12.46 36.01
CA GLY A 825 -48.15 12.91 37.37
C GLY A 825 -49.17 14.04 37.38
N GLY A 826 -49.22 14.77 38.49
CA GLY A 826 -50.14 15.88 38.69
C GLY A 826 -50.06 16.98 37.62
N ALA A 827 -51.19 17.64 37.37
CA ALA A 827 -51.33 18.65 36.32
C ALA A 827 -51.77 20.01 36.86
N ARG A 828 -51.38 21.08 36.14
CA ARG A 828 -51.95 22.43 36.32
C ARG A 828 -52.48 22.97 35.01
N ILE A 829 -53.69 23.52 35.03
CA ILE A 829 -54.31 24.10 33.83
C ILE A 829 -53.89 25.56 33.70
N ARG A 830 -53.40 25.96 32.53
CA ARG A 830 -53.14 27.35 32.16
C ARG A 830 -53.64 27.61 30.74
N ASN A 831 -54.49 28.62 30.57
CA ASN A 831 -55.04 29.01 29.27
C ASN A 831 -55.66 27.85 28.47
N GLY A 832 -56.33 26.90 29.15
CA GLY A 832 -56.97 25.75 28.50
C GLY A 832 -56.04 24.59 28.14
N VAL A 833 -54.75 24.67 28.46
CA VAL A 833 -53.76 23.60 28.25
C VAL A 833 -53.37 22.98 29.59
N PHE A 834 -53.28 21.65 29.64
CA PHE A 834 -52.80 20.92 30.82
C PHE A 834 -51.27 20.94 30.82
N HIS A 835 -50.66 21.33 31.94
CA HIS A 835 -49.23 21.19 32.16
C HIS A 835 -49.00 20.09 33.19
N HIS A 836 -48.64 18.90 32.73
CA HIS A 836 -48.36 17.74 33.56
C HIS A 836 -46.89 17.74 34.02
N ASP A 837 -46.67 17.46 35.29
CA ASP A 837 -45.36 17.03 35.78
C ASP A 837 -45.26 15.52 35.47
N VAL A 838 -44.29 15.14 34.64
CA VAL A 838 -44.15 13.76 34.12
C VAL A 838 -42.76 13.22 34.37
N ASP A 839 -42.68 11.91 34.59
CA ASP A 839 -41.43 11.16 34.59
C ASP A 839 -41.13 10.69 33.17
N LEU A 840 -39.96 11.04 32.64
CA LEU A 840 -39.51 10.58 31.33
C LEU A 840 -38.97 9.15 31.44
N ALA A 841 -39.82 8.15 31.17
CA ALA A 841 -39.51 6.73 31.23
C ALA A 841 -38.68 6.26 30.01
N MET A 842 -37.52 6.89 29.83
CA MET A 842 -36.58 6.68 28.74
C MET A 842 -35.19 6.33 29.29
N GLY A 843 -34.43 5.54 28.55
CA GLY A 843 -33.11 5.04 28.94
C GLY A 843 -33.18 3.96 30.01
N PRO A 844 -32.03 3.35 30.39
CA PRO A 844 -32.01 2.21 31.30
C PRO A 844 -32.02 2.58 32.79
N ASN A 845 -31.84 3.87 33.12
CA ASN A 845 -31.65 4.31 34.50
C ASN A 845 -32.93 4.90 35.10
N ALA A 846 -33.27 4.46 36.31
CA ALA A 846 -34.20 5.13 37.22
C ALA A 846 -33.44 5.63 38.46
N PRO A 847 -33.84 6.73 39.14
CA PRO A 847 -35.08 7.47 38.97
C PRO A 847 -35.15 8.25 37.65
N PHE A 848 -36.36 8.33 37.08
CA PHE A 848 -36.57 9.01 35.81
C PHE A 848 -36.43 10.52 35.91
N ARG A 849 -36.02 11.15 34.81
CA ARG A 849 -35.93 12.61 34.74
C ARG A 849 -37.34 13.21 34.72
N GLN A 850 -37.63 14.03 35.72
CA GLN A 850 -38.86 14.82 35.75
C GLN A 850 -38.84 15.97 34.74
N LYS A 851 -39.95 16.16 34.03
CA LYS A 851 -40.16 17.25 33.09
C LYS A 851 -41.58 17.75 33.20
N ARG A 852 -41.80 19.05 32.98
CA ARG A 852 -43.14 19.60 32.76
C ARG A 852 -43.45 19.62 31.27
N VAL A 853 -44.54 18.99 30.86
CA VAL A 853 -44.97 18.93 29.46
C VAL A 853 -46.37 19.51 29.30
N PRO A 854 -46.64 20.30 28.24
CA PRO A 854 -48.01 20.63 27.88
C PRO A 854 -48.72 19.39 27.32
N SER A 855 -50.05 19.42 27.35
CA SER A 855 -50.95 18.46 26.69
C SER A 855 -52.31 19.12 26.46
N ASN A 856 -52.95 18.86 25.31
CA ASN A 856 -54.32 19.28 25.03
C ASN A 856 -55.36 18.33 25.63
N VAL A 857 -54.91 17.18 26.15
CA VAL A 857 -55.74 16.17 26.82
C VAL A 857 -55.28 15.98 28.27
N ALA A 858 -56.22 15.72 29.17
CA ALA A 858 -55.90 15.35 30.54
C ALA A 858 -55.30 13.95 30.58
N LEU A 859 -54.13 13.82 31.19
CA LEU A 859 -53.49 12.52 31.45
C LEU A 859 -53.88 12.03 32.85
N GLU A 860 -54.19 10.74 32.97
CA GLU A 860 -54.46 10.09 34.24
C GLU A 860 -53.15 9.92 35.03
N GLU A 861 -53.19 10.21 36.32
CA GLU A 861 -52.03 10.07 37.20
C GLU A 861 -51.56 8.61 37.23
N ASP A 862 -50.24 8.41 37.21
CA ASP A 862 -49.55 7.13 37.06
C ASP A 862 -49.77 6.40 35.72
N GLY A 863 -50.58 6.94 34.80
CA GLY A 863 -50.77 6.40 33.46
C GLY A 863 -49.51 6.51 32.59
N LEU A 864 -49.31 5.52 31.70
CA LEU A 864 -48.22 5.50 30.73
C LEU A 864 -48.68 6.04 29.38
N TYR A 865 -47.92 6.99 28.82
CA TYR A 865 -48.26 7.64 27.56
C TYR A 865 -47.05 7.80 26.66
N LEU A 866 -47.25 7.73 25.34
CA LEU A 866 -46.28 8.19 24.35
C LEU A 866 -46.67 9.61 23.89
N LEU A 867 -45.73 10.55 23.99
CA LEU A 867 -46.01 11.97 23.76
C LEU A 867 -45.52 12.43 22.38
N SER A 868 -46.36 13.13 21.62
CA SER A 868 -45.94 13.73 20.35
C SER A 868 -45.06 14.96 20.54
N ARG A 869 -44.18 15.23 19.57
CA ARG A 869 -43.14 16.27 19.64
C ARG A 869 -43.64 17.68 19.94
N GLU A 870 -44.88 18.00 19.57
CA GLU A 870 -45.50 19.31 19.83
C GLU A 870 -46.15 19.40 21.22
N GLY A 871 -46.18 18.30 21.98
CA GLY A 871 -46.76 18.26 23.34
C GLY A 871 -48.26 18.54 23.35
N GLY A 872 -48.96 18.25 22.26
CA GLY A 872 -50.40 18.48 22.13
C GLY A 872 -51.22 17.21 22.31
N SER A 873 -50.71 16.08 21.86
CA SER A 873 -51.41 14.79 21.80
C SER A 873 -50.57 13.71 22.51
N ALA A 874 -51.26 12.78 23.18
CA ALA A 874 -50.64 11.70 23.93
C ALA A 874 -51.38 10.40 23.61
N LEU A 875 -50.62 9.33 23.35
CA LEU A 875 -51.14 7.99 23.12
C LEU A 875 -51.11 7.21 24.43
N PRO A 876 -52.27 6.88 25.05
CA PRO A 876 -52.31 6.01 26.22
C PRO A 876 -51.76 4.64 25.87
N LEU A 877 -50.78 4.15 26.62
CA LEU A 877 -50.20 2.83 26.39
C LEU A 877 -51.22 1.74 26.77
N ALA A 878 -51.38 0.72 25.91
CA ALA A 878 -52.21 -0.44 26.23
C ALA A 878 -51.78 -1.04 27.58
N PRO A 879 -52.72 -1.50 28.44
CA PRO A 879 -52.45 -1.98 29.80
C PRO A 879 -51.82 -3.38 29.80
N LEU A 880 -50.77 -3.57 29.01
CA LEU A 880 -49.96 -4.78 28.89
C LEU A 880 -48.56 -4.58 29.46
N VAL A 881 -48.18 -3.33 29.74
CA VAL A 881 -46.90 -2.93 30.31
C VAL A 881 -47.18 -2.04 31.51
N GLU A 882 -46.51 -2.30 32.62
CA GLU A 882 -46.63 -1.52 33.86
C GLU A 882 -45.28 -1.13 34.42
N LEU A 883 -45.21 0.07 35.00
CA LEU A 883 -44.07 0.53 35.79
C LEU A 883 -44.46 0.58 37.26
N GLN A 884 -43.80 -0.20 38.10
CA GLN A 884 -43.99 -0.20 39.55
C GLN A 884 -42.78 0.44 40.24
N PRO A 885 -42.96 1.16 41.35
CA PRO A 885 -41.84 1.50 42.22
C PRO A 885 -41.14 0.23 42.71
N ALA A 886 -39.82 0.15 42.65
CA ALA A 886 -39.09 -1.01 43.14
C ALA A 886 -39.27 -1.16 44.67
N ALA A 887 -39.34 -2.39 45.16
CA ALA A 887 -39.51 -2.70 46.59
C ALA A 887 -38.36 -2.17 47.47
N PHE A 888 -37.17 -1.96 46.90
CA PHE A 888 -36.01 -1.38 47.56
C PHE A 888 -35.28 -0.39 46.62
N GLY A 889 -35.23 0.90 46.99
CA GLY A 889 -34.47 1.94 46.28
C GLY A 889 -35.32 2.89 45.43
N SER A 890 -34.66 3.72 44.62
CA SER A 890 -35.25 4.77 43.77
C SER A 890 -35.61 4.29 42.35
N ASN A 891 -35.49 3.00 42.07
CA ASN A 891 -35.66 2.45 40.73
C ASN A 891 -37.12 2.05 40.48
N SER A 892 -37.54 2.01 39.22
CA SER A 892 -38.86 1.46 38.83
C SER A 892 -38.63 0.11 38.15
N ASP A 893 -39.49 -0.87 38.43
CA ASP A 893 -39.50 -2.17 37.78
C ASP A 893 -40.54 -2.17 36.65
N CYS A 894 -40.20 -2.77 35.51
CA CYS A 894 -41.07 -2.90 34.35
C CYS A 894 -41.62 -4.32 34.22
N TYR A 895 -42.94 -4.44 34.19
CA TYR A 895 -43.66 -5.70 34.15
C TYR A 895 -44.52 -5.79 32.89
N TYR A 896 -44.48 -6.95 32.22
CA TYR A 896 -45.22 -7.24 31.01
C TYR A 896 -46.27 -8.32 31.22
N TYR A 897 -47.44 -8.18 30.60
CA TYR A 897 -48.52 -9.16 30.68
C TYR A 897 -48.07 -10.54 30.14
N ASN A 898 -48.25 -11.59 30.94
CA ASN A 898 -47.85 -12.95 30.57
C ASN A 898 -49.02 -13.91 30.38
N ARG A 899 -49.93 -14.02 31.37
CA ARG A 899 -51.09 -14.92 31.26
C ARG A 899 -52.19 -14.59 32.27
N MET A 900 -53.42 -14.99 31.95
CA MET A 900 -54.53 -15.04 32.90
C MET A 900 -54.45 -16.33 33.74
N GLN A 901 -54.69 -16.22 35.04
CA GLN A 901 -54.76 -17.35 35.97
C GLN A 901 -55.95 -17.18 36.92
N THR A 902 -56.30 -18.24 37.64
CA THR A 902 -57.42 -18.22 38.60
C THR A 902 -57.21 -17.22 39.75
N GLU A 903 -55.97 -16.97 40.14
CA GLU A 903 -55.58 -16.08 41.25
C GLU A 903 -55.38 -14.61 40.81
N GLY A 904 -55.53 -14.32 39.52
CA GLY A 904 -55.29 -12.99 38.95
C GLY A 904 -54.50 -13.04 37.65
N ILE A 905 -53.99 -11.89 37.23
CA ILE A 905 -53.17 -11.75 36.02
C ILE A 905 -51.69 -11.77 36.41
N ARG A 906 -50.93 -12.63 35.73
CA ARG A 906 -49.48 -12.74 35.88
C ARG A 906 -48.78 -11.77 34.94
N PHE A 907 -47.89 -10.96 35.51
CA PHE A 907 -46.93 -10.14 34.80
C PHE A 907 -45.49 -10.62 35.08
N VAL A 908 -44.57 -10.38 34.14
CA VAL A 908 -43.17 -10.81 34.20
C VAL A 908 -42.24 -9.64 33.91
N ALA A 909 -41.13 -9.54 34.64
CA ALA A 909 -40.06 -8.59 34.36
C ALA A 909 -38.99 -9.23 33.46
N TYR A 910 -38.54 -8.48 32.44
CA TYR A 910 -37.49 -8.91 31.50
C TYR A 910 -36.12 -8.29 31.79
N HIS A 911 -35.97 -7.67 32.96
CA HIS A 911 -34.70 -7.15 33.49
C HIS A 911 -34.48 -7.68 34.92
N GLU A 912 -33.36 -7.30 35.55
CA GLU A 912 -33.13 -7.59 36.96
C GLU A 912 -34.08 -6.74 37.83
N ALA A 913 -35.23 -7.30 38.18
CA ALA A 913 -36.22 -6.72 39.10
C ALA A 913 -36.15 -7.39 40.47
N ALA A 914 -36.68 -6.73 41.51
CA ALA A 914 -36.71 -7.30 42.86
C ALA A 914 -37.58 -8.56 42.93
N GLU A 915 -38.70 -8.56 42.20
CA GLU A 915 -39.55 -9.72 41.95
C GLU A 915 -39.59 -9.97 40.44
N SER A 916 -39.24 -11.17 39.99
CA SER A 916 -39.24 -11.48 38.55
C SER A 916 -40.66 -11.59 37.97
N GLU A 917 -41.67 -11.78 38.82
CA GLU A 917 -43.06 -11.97 38.45
C GLU A 917 -44.00 -11.39 39.51
N MET A 918 -45.15 -10.89 39.06
CA MET A 918 -46.19 -10.32 39.90
C MET A 918 -47.55 -10.89 39.50
N ILE A 919 -48.39 -11.26 40.46
CA ILE A 919 -49.79 -11.68 40.22
C ILE A 919 -50.70 -10.68 40.92
N LYS A 920 -51.61 -10.06 40.17
CA LYS A 920 -52.57 -9.09 40.71
C LYS A 920 -53.88 -9.05 39.92
N GLU A 921 -54.90 -8.43 40.50
CA GLU A 921 -56.08 -8.01 39.73
C GLU A 921 -55.73 -6.82 38.83
N ALA A 922 -56.06 -6.91 37.55
CA ALA A 922 -55.83 -5.86 36.56
C ALA A 922 -57.00 -5.80 35.58
N THR A 923 -58.08 -5.12 35.98
CA THR A 923 -59.34 -5.07 35.22
C THR A 923 -59.16 -4.58 33.78
N PRO A 924 -58.39 -3.51 33.49
CA PRO A 924 -58.18 -3.06 32.10
C PRO A 924 -57.45 -4.09 31.24
N THR A 925 -56.44 -4.76 31.81
CA THR A 925 -55.70 -5.84 31.14
C THR A 925 -56.61 -7.05 30.89
N ALA A 926 -57.41 -7.46 31.88
CA ALA A 926 -58.36 -8.57 31.75
C ALA A 926 -59.38 -8.30 30.63
N ALA A 927 -59.92 -7.08 30.58
CA ALA A 927 -60.88 -6.68 29.56
C ALA A 927 -60.28 -6.69 28.15
N LEU A 928 -59.07 -6.12 27.99
CA LEU A 928 -58.37 -6.13 26.70
C LEU A 928 -58.05 -7.56 26.23
N VAL A 929 -57.52 -8.38 27.12
CA VAL A 929 -57.15 -9.77 26.80
C VAL A 929 -58.38 -10.60 26.45
N ALA A 930 -59.48 -10.45 27.20
CA ALA A 930 -60.74 -11.13 26.92
C ALA A 930 -61.36 -10.68 25.58
N ALA A 931 -61.24 -9.39 25.23
CA ALA A 931 -61.69 -8.87 23.95
C ALA A 931 -60.85 -9.44 22.78
N LEU A 932 -59.52 -9.54 22.95
CA LEU A 932 -58.63 -10.17 21.98
C LEU A 932 -58.89 -11.68 21.81
N ALA A 933 -59.31 -12.37 22.87
CA ALA A 933 -59.59 -13.81 22.85
C ALA A 933 -60.96 -14.12 22.24
N SER A 934 -61.99 -13.37 22.64
CA SER A 934 -63.37 -13.58 22.19
C SER A 934 -63.68 -12.97 20.82
N GLY A 935 -62.87 -11.98 20.40
CA GLY A 935 -63.13 -11.20 19.19
C GLY A 935 -64.27 -10.21 19.34
N VAL A 936 -64.78 -9.99 20.55
CA VAL A 936 -65.88 -9.08 20.85
C VAL A 936 -65.32 -7.88 21.62
N PRO A 937 -65.55 -6.63 21.18
CA PRO A 937 -65.20 -5.45 21.97
C PRO A 937 -65.91 -5.52 23.32
N ALA A 938 -65.20 -5.24 24.41
CA ALA A 938 -65.82 -5.08 25.72
C ALA A 938 -66.86 -3.93 25.64
N SER A 939 -68.04 -4.11 26.26
CA SER A 939 -69.15 -3.16 26.14
C SER A 939 -68.96 -1.85 26.92
N GLN A 940 -67.78 -1.61 27.50
CA GLN A 940 -67.38 -0.35 28.16
C GLN A 940 -65.90 -0.10 27.94
#